data_AF-A0AAV5EFQ3-F1
#
_entry.id   AF-A0AAV5EFQ3-F1
#
_cell.length_a   1.000
_cell.length_b   1.000
_cell.length_c   1.000
_cell.angle_alpha   90.00
_cell.angle_beta   90.00
_cell.angle_gamma   90.00
#
_symmetry.space_group_name_H-M   'P 1'
#
loop_
_entity.id
_entity.type
_entity.pdbx_description
1 polymer ?
#
loop_
_entity_poly.entity_id
_entity_poly.type
_entity_poly.pdbx_seq_one_letter_code
_entity_poly.pdbx_strand_id
1 'polypeptide(L)'
;MSGGQKQRIAIARAILKSPKILLLDEATSALDTESEHVVQKALDLASVGRTSIVIAHRLSTIQNADLIVVMKSGEVKEQGSHDQLIANENGLYSSLVRLQKIKDSGQPHDVHKTGSAYCAMGQSSSQSMSRRFSSAIRSCSVQATDDARHDDDTEKSTLSAPSFRRLLMLNAPEWKQAITGSFCAVLFGSIQPVYAYVMGCMFSVYFLTDHTEIKEQTRIYVLTFVALAVVSFLLNIVQHYSFGSMGEYLTKRIREQMLTKILTFEIGWFDHDKNSSGAICSQLAKDASVVRSLVGDRMALVIQTVSAVLIACTLGLVTAWRLALVMIAAQPLIIACYYVRGVLLKSMTKKSIEAQSESSKLAAEAVSNLRTITAFSSQDRILQLFDKAQDLPQKENIRQSWFAGFGLGTSVGVMACTWALDLWYGGKLMADHRITSKELFQTFMILVSTGRVIAEAGSMTTDLAKGGDTVASVFAVLDRVTEIEPDDHMGYKPDKLNGNVEIAEVDFAYPSRPNLIIFKGFSLSIQAGKSSALVGKSGSGKSSIIGLIERFYDPIKGVVMIDGRNIKRYNLRALRRHIGLVSQEPTLFAGTIRENIMYGTEKASEAEIEDAARLANAHDFISNLKDGYATWCGERGFQLSGGQKQRIAIARAILKNPAILLLDEATSALDGQSEKLVQEALDRMMISRTSVVVAHRLSTIQNCDMITVLEKGIVVEKGTHASLMSKGPSGKYFGLVNLQQRGNKL
;
A
#
# COMPACT_ATOMS: atom_id res chain seq x y z
N MET A 1 -16.45 -15.74 11.32
CA MET A 1 -16.25 -16.50 12.57
C MET A 1 -15.60 -15.62 13.62
N SER A 2 -16.14 -15.58 14.84
CA SER A 2 -15.54 -14.85 15.97
C SER A 2 -14.24 -15.52 16.44
N GLY A 3 -13.42 -14.80 17.21
CA GLY A 3 -12.18 -15.34 17.81
C GLY A 3 -12.45 -16.61 18.63
N GLY A 4 -13.47 -16.58 19.49
CA GLY A 4 -13.86 -17.73 20.31
C GLY A 4 -14.35 -18.94 19.49
N GLN A 5 -15.01 -18.73 18.35
CA GLN A 5 -15.37 -19.82 17.45
C GLN A 5 -14.13 -20.49 16.82
N LYS A 6 -13.18 -19.69 16.33
CA LYS A 6 -11.92 -20.21 15.77
C LYS A 6 -11.12 -20.99 16.81
N GLN A 7 -11.07 -20.50 18.05
CA GLN A 7 -10.36 -21.16 19.13
C GLN A 7 -10.99 -22.50 19.49
N ARG A 8 -12.33 -22.60 19.52
CA ARG A 8 -13.02 -23.89 19.73
C ARG A 8 -12.73 -24.92 18.65
N ILE A 9 -12.63 -24.49 17.38
CA ILE A 9 -12.22 -25.38 16.29
C ILE A 9 -10.77 -25.85 16.49
N ALA A 10 -9.87 -24.98 16.94
CA ALA A 10 -8.50 -25.35 17.26
C ALA A 10 -8.42 -26.35 18.43
N ILE A 11 -9.26 -26.18 19.46
CA ILE A 11 -9.40 -27.12 20.59
C ILE A 11 -9.90 -28.48 20.09
N ALA A 12 -10.98 -28.52 19.29
CA ALA A 12 -11.49 -29.75 18.72
C ALA A 12 -10.42 -30.48 17.88
N ARG A 13 -9.65 -29.73 17.07
CA ARG A 13 -8.52 -30.26 16.29
C ARG A 13 -7.42 -30.87 17.15
N ALA A 14 -7.11 -30.26 18.30
CA ALA A 14 -6.12 -30.80 19.24
C ALA A 14 -6.63 -32.07 19.93
N ILE A 15 -7.91 -32.10 20.35
CA ILE A 15 -8.53 -33.24 21.03
C ILE A 15 -8.62 -34.46 20.12
N LEU A 16 -8.86 -34.29 18.82
CA LEU A 16 -8.97 -35.40 17.85
C LEU A 16 -7.73 -36.30 17.81
N LYS A 17 -6.56 -35.78 18.18
CA LYS A 17 -5.30 -36.56 18.24
C LYS A 17 -5.18 -37.40 19.52
N SER A 18 -6.14 -37.29 20.45
CA SER A 18 -6.11 -37.89 21.78
C SER A 18 -4.74 -37.76 22.48
N PRO A 19 -4.20 -36.54 22.60
CA PRO A 19 -2.85 -36.36 23.11
C PRO A 19 -2.78 -36.72 24.60
N LYS A 20 -1.68 -37.34 25.03
CA LYS A 20 -1.39 -37.58 26.46
C LYS A 20 -0.98 -36.29 27.19
N ILE A 21 -0.32 -35.39 26.46
CA ILE A 21 0.15 -34.10 26.95
C ILE A 21 -0.55 -32.99 26.16
N LEU A 22 -1.21 -32.07 26.86
CA LEU A 22 -1.88 -30.92 26.28
C LEU A 22 -1.12 -29.64 26.66
N LEU A 23 -0.72 -28.84 25.67
CA LEU A 23 -0.06 -27.56 25.88
C LEU A 23 -1.02 -26.44 25.51
N LEU A 24 -1.33 -25.57 26.47
CA LEU A 24 -2.22 -24.42 26.29
C LEU A 24 -1.42 -23.15 26.51
N ASP A 25 -1.04 -22.48 25.42
CA ASP A 25 -0.25 -21.24 25.46
C ASP A 25 -1.18 -20.03 25.27
N GLU A 26 -1.50 -19.35 26.37
CA GLU A 26 -2.31 -18.13 26.42
C GLU A 26 -3.63 -18.21 25.62
N ALA A 27 -4.28 -19.37 25.63
CA ALA A 27 -5.40 -19.72 24.75
C ALA A 27 -6.65 -18.82 24.87
N THR A 28 -6.76 -18.04 25.95
CA THR A 28 -7.88 -17.14 26.26
C THR A 28 -7.50 -15.65 26.24
N SER A 29 -6.22 -15.31 26.04
CA SER A 29 -5.70 -13.94 26.21
C SER A 29 -6.32 -12.91 25.27
N ALA A 30 -6.66 -13.31 24.04
CA ALA A 30 -7.18 -12.43 22.98
C ALA A 30 -8.70 -12.53 22.78
N LEU A 31 -9.44 -13.09 23.75
CA LEU A 31 -10.89 -13.29 23.67
C LEU A 31 -11.65 -12.24 24.49
N ASP A 32 -12.87 -11.92 24.06
CA ASP A 32 -13.86 -11.19 24.86
C ASP A 32 -14.36 -12.05 26.03
N THR A 33 -14.81 -11.43 27.11
CA THR A 33 -15.20 -12.10 28.37
C THR A 33 -16.31 -13.14 28.20
N GLU A 34 -17.23 -12.93 27.27
CA GLU A 34 -18.32 -13.87 26.98
C GLU A 34 -17.79 -15.11 26.25
N SER A 35 -17.02 -14.90 25.18
CA SER A 35 -16.37 -16.00 24.43
C SER A 35 -15.33 -16.73 25.28
N GLU A 36 -14.63 -16.03 26.16
CA GLU A 36 -13.63 -16.57 27.08
C GLU A 36 -14.22 -17.64 27.99
N HIS A 37 -15.34 -17.36 28.66
CA HIS A 37 -15.98 -18.32 29.56
C HIS A 37 -16.42 -19.60 28.83
N VAL A 38 -16.88 -19.45 27.58
CA VAL A 38 -17.27 -20.59 26.74
C VAL A 38 -16.05 -21.40 26.29
N VAL A 39 -14.95 -20.73 25.92
CA VAL A 39 -13.69 -21.38 25.54
C VAL A 39 -13.04 -22.06 26.73
N GLN A 40 -13.06 -21.44 27.90
CA GLN A 40 -12.50 -21.99 29.14
C GLN A 40 -13.20 -23.30 29.52
N LYS A 41 -14.54 -23.34 29.48
CA LYS A 41 -15.29 -24.59 29.69
C LYS A 41 -14.85 -25.70 28.73
N ALA A 42 -14.57 -25.36 27.47
CA ALA A 42 -14.07 -26.34 26.52
C ALA A 42 -12.63 -26.78 26.84
N LEU A 43 -11.77 -25.89 27.34
CA LEU A 43 -10.40 -26.21 27.77
C LEU A 43 -10.39 -27.09 29.02
N ASP A 44 -11.25 -26.81 30.00
CA ASP A 44 -11.38 -27.61 31.22
C ASP A 44 -11.79 -29.05 30.86
N LEU A 45 -12.83 -29.20 30.02
CA LEU A 45 -13.26 -30.50 29.50
C LEU A 45 -12.17 -31.20 28.68
N ALA A 46 -11.39 -30.44 27.90
CA ALA A 46 -10.28 -30.98 27.13
C ALA A 46 -9.12 -31.47 28.02
N SER A 47 -8.94 -30.86 29.19
CA SER A 47 -7.84 -31.15 30.11
C SER A 47 -8.10 -32.39 30.98
N VAL A 48 -9.37 -32.77 31.18
CA VAL A 48 -9.74 -33.97 31.95
C VAL A 48 -9.10 -35.22 31.32
N GLY A 49 -8.34 -35.96 32.15
CA GLY A 49 -7.67 -37.20 31.76
C GLY A 49 -6.38 -37.02 30.95
N ARG A 50 -5.80 -35.82 30.91
CA ARG A 50 -4.56 -35.50 30.17
C ARG A 50 -3.61 -34.67 31.04
N THR A 51 -2.31 -34.87 30.87
CA THR A 51 -1.31 -33.99 31.51
C THR A 51 -1.33 -32.66 30.79
N SER A 52 -1.87 -31.63 31.43
CA SER A 52 -2.10 -30.33 30.80
C SER A 52 -1.16 -29.27 31.39
N ILE A 53 -0.35 -28.64 30.53
CA ILE A 53 0.49 -27.50 30.89
C ILE A 53 -0.17 -26.26 30.33
N VAL A 54 -0.60 -25.37 31.21
CA VAL A 54 -1.33 -24.16 30.88
C VAL A 54 -0.48 -22.95 31.22
N ILE A 55 -0.14 -22.16 30.20
CA ILE A 55 0.43 -20.83 30.35
C ILE A 55 -0.73 -19.86 30.25
N ALA A 56 -1.03 -19.17 31.35
CA ALA A 56 -2.15 -18.25 31.42
C ALA A 56 -1.68 -16.86 31.82
N HIS A 57 -2.14 -15.86 31.07
CA HIS A 57 -2.04 -14.45 31.47
C HIS A 57 -3.12 -14.08 32.50
N ARG A 58 -4.18 -14.88 32.63
CA ARG A 58 -5.28 -14.67 33.57
C ARG A 58 -5.26 -15.73 34.66
N LEU A 59 -5.09 -15.31 35.91
CA LEU A 59 -5.00 -16.21 37.06
C LEU A 59 -6.32 -16.95 37.37
N SER A 60 -7.47 -16.41 36.92
CA SER A 60 -8.77 -17.07 37.04
C SER A 60 -8.85 -18.40 36.29
N THR A 61 -8.12 -18.56 35.18
CA THR A 61 -8.15 -19.78 34.37
C THR A 61 -7.26 -20.90 34.93
N ILE A 62 -6.40 -20.60 35.92
CA ILE A 62 -5.49 -21.58 36.54
C ILE A 62 -5.76 -21.79 38.03
N GLN A 63 -6.87 -21.25 38.55
CA GLN A 63 -7.24 -21.44 39.96
C GLN A 63 -7.46 -22.91 40.32
N ASN A 64 -8.04 -23.68 39.38
CA ASN A 64 -8.33 -25.10 39.56
C ASN A 64 -7.17 -25.99 39.10
N ALA A 65 -5.96 -25.45 38.90
CA ALA A 65 -4.80 -26.24 38.51
C ALA A 65 -4.26 -27.04 39.71
N ASP A 66 -3.93 -28.31 39.48
CA ASP A 66 -3.35 -29.18 40.50
C ASP A 66 -2.01 -28.66 41.03
N LEU A 67 -1.25 -28.01 40.15
CA LEU A 67 0.08 -27.47 40.43
C LEU A 67 0.28 -26.17 39.67
N ILE A 68 0.69 -25.12 40.38
CA ILE A 68 1.03 -23.82 39.82
C ILE A 68 2.52 -23.58 40.01
N VAL A 69 3.17 -23.10 38.95
CA VAL A 69 4.60 -22.79 38.92
C VAL A 69 4.77 -21.32 38.56
N VAL A 70 5.47 -20.55 39.40
CA VAL A 70 5.75 -19.13 39.16
C VAL A 70 7.20 -18.94 38.78
N MET A 71 7.40 -18.29 37.63
CA MET A 71 8.72 -18.00 37.08
C MET A 71 9.05 -16.50 37.14
N LYS A 72 10.31 -16.18 37.42
CA LYS A 72 10.87 -14.82 37.34
C LYS A 72 12.26 -14.86 36.72
N SER A 73 12.48 -14.09 35.66
CA SER A 73 13.76 -13.98 34.94
C SER A 73 14.33 -15.33 34.47
N GLY A 74 13.47 -16.27 34.07
CA GLY A 74 13.88 -17.60 33.58
C GLY A 74 14.07 -18.67 34.66
N GLU A 75 13.90 -18.34 35.94
CA GLU A 75 14.00 -19.29 37.06
C GLU A 75 12.64 -19.55 37.72
N VAL A 76 12.40 -20.79 38.15
CA VAL A 76 11.25 -21.15 38.99
C VAL A 76 11.50 -20.62 40.40
N LYS A 77 10.59 -19.78 40.91
CA LYS A 77 10.70 -19.19 42.25
C LYS A 77 9.76 -19.86 43.24
N GLU A 78 8.56 -20.23 42.80
CA GLU A 78 7.52 -20.82 43.65
C GLU A 78 6.78 -21.93 42.92
N GLN A 79 6.38 -22.96 43.65
CA GLN A 79 5.62 -24.08 43.16
C GLN A 79 4.68 -24.59 44.26
N GLY A 80 3.41 -24.83 43.94
CA GLY A 80 2.42 -25.34 44.91
C GLY A 80 1.00 -25.30 44.36
N SER A 81 0.02 -25.74 45.16
CA SER A 81 -1.39 -25.54 44.83
C SER A 81 -1.81 -24.07 45.04
N HIS A 82 -2.95 -23.67 44.48
CA HIS A 82 -3.49 -22.32 44.66
C HIS A 82 -3.54 -21.90 46.14
N ASP A 83 -4.05 -22.77 47.00
CA ASP A 83 -4.20 -22.49 48.43
C ASP A 83 -2.86 -22.39 49.15
N GLN A 84 -1.89 -23.25 48.81
CA GLN A 84 -0.53 -23.21 49.37
C GLN A 84 0.22 -21.94 48.99
N LEU A 85 0.10 -21.52 47.74
CA LEU A 85 0.78 -20.33 47.22
C LEU A 85 0.12 -19.03 47.69
N ILE A 86 -1.18 -19.05 47.98
CA ILE A 86 -1.89 -17.91 48.60
C ILE A 86 -1.56 -17.77 50.09
N ALA A 87 -1.38 -18.89 50.81
CA ALA A 87 -1.04 -18.86 52.23
C ALA A 87 0.31 -18.16 52.49
N ASN A 88 1.22 -18.17 51.52
CA ASN A 88 2.46 -17.40 51.57
C ASN A 88 2.20 -15.92 51.25
N GLU A 89 1.99 -15.09 52.27
CA GLU A 89 1.62 -13.67 52.08
C GLU A 89 2.66 -12.82 51.36
N ASN A 90 3.94 -13.22 51.40
CA ASN A 90 5.06 -12.55 50.72
C ASN A 90 5.47 -13.22 49.39
N GLY A 91 4.69 -14.20 48.92
CA GLY A 91 4.97 -14.91 47.69
C GLY A 91 4.72 -14.10 46.41
N LEU A 92 5.46 -14.39 45.36
CA LEU A 92 5.27 -13.86 44.01
C LEU A 92 3.89 -14.23 43.48
N TYR A 93 3.42 -15.47 43.67
CA TYR A 93 2.07 -15.85 43.22
C TYR A 93 0.96 -15.07 43.94
N SER A 94 1.03 -14.99 45.28
CA SER A 94 0.03 -14.26 46.07
C SER A 94 0.05 -12.77 45.76
N SER A 95 1.23 -12.20 45.47
CA SER A 95 1.35 -10.83 44.97
C SER A 95 0.71 -10.65 43.59
N LEU A 96 0.87 -11.60 42.65
CA LEU A 96 0.24 -11.55 41.33
C LEU A 96 -1.27 -11.75 41.40
N VAL A 97 -1.76 -12.66 42.25
CA VAL A 97 -3.18 -12.87 42.50
C VAL A 97 -3.78 -11.66 43.20
N ARG A 98 -3.09 -11.03 44.15
CA ARG A 98 -3.52 -9.75 44.72
C ARG A 98 -3.54 -8.69 43.65
N LEU A 99 -2.49 -8.52 42.84
CA LEU A 99 -2.46 -7.53 41.77
C LEU A 99 -3.53 -7.76 40.70
N GLN A 100 -3.83 -9.02 40.35
CA GLN A 100 -4.85 -9.34 39.35
C GLN A 100 -6.25 -9.36 39.95
N LYS A 101 -6.46 -9.81 41.18
CA LYS A 101 -7.71 -9.54 41.91
C LYS A 101 -7.85 -8.04 42.12
N ILE A 102 -6.79 -7.27 42.27
CA ILE A 102 -6.88 -5.81 42.27
C ILE A 102 -7.26 -5.32 40.85
N LYS A 103 -6.86 -6.03 39.81
CA LYS A 103 -7.25 -5.72 38.42
C LYS A 103 -8.66 -6.18 38.02
N ASP A 104 -9.17 -7.26 38.63
CA ASP A 104 -10.42 -7.98 38.29
C ASP A 104 -11.54 -7.77 39.33
N SER A 105 -11.19 -7.74 40.63
CA SER A 105 -12.07 -7.36 41.74
C SER A 105 -11.84 -5.91 42.05
N GLY A 106 -10.73 -5.54 42.64
CA GLY A 106 -10.17 -4.24 42.65
C GLY A 106 -10.39 -3.40 43.89
N GLN A 107 -9.35 -2.63 44.12
CA GLN A 107 -9.10 -1.55 45.05
C GLN A 107 -7.58 -1.61 45.27
N PRO A 108 -6.81 -0.54 45.06
CA PRO A 108 -5.49 -0.41 45.67
C PRO A 108 -5.63 0.43 46.95
N HIS A 109 -5.20 -0.13 48.09
CA HIS A 109 -4.85 0.67 49.26
C HIS A 109 -3.35 0.59 49.52
N ASP A 110 -2.79 1.78 49.80
CA ASP A 110 -1.41 2.08 50.14
C ASP A 110 -0.82 1.24 51.27
N VAL A 111 0.42 0.77 51.08
CA VAL A 111 1.33 0.51 52.21
C VAL A 111 2.69 1.13 51.89
N HIS A 112 3.03 2.16 52.65
CA HIS A 112 4.38 2.70 52.79
C HIS A 112 5.39 1.59 53.10
N LYS A 113 6.52 1.54 52.37
CA LYS A 113 7.82 1.15 52.94
C LYS A 113 8.99 1.74 52.14
N THR A 114 9.74 2.55 52.86
CA THR A 114 11.15 2.91 52.71
C THR A 114 12.05 1.77 52.21
N GLY A 115 13.02 2.09 51.36
CA GLY A 115 14.32 1.41 51.36
C GLY A 115 14.84 0.85 50.03
N SER A 116 15.87 1.51 49.53
CA SER A 116 16.98 1.00 48.69
C SER A 116 16.70 0.57 47.25
N ALA A 117 17.12 1.47 46.37
CA ALA A 117 17.61 1.17 45.03
C ALA A 117 18.64 0.04 45.06
N TYR A 118 18.49 -0.94 44.16
CA TYR A 118 19.57 -1.63 43.45
C TYR A 118 18.95 -2.24 42.19
N CYS A 119 18.86 -1.45 41.11
CA CYS A 119 18.59 -1.97 39.77
C CYS A 119 19.95 -2.23 39.10
N ALA A 120 20.42 -3.47 39.16
CA ALA A 120 21.56 -3.90 38.38
C ALA A 120 21.16 -3.93 36.90
N MET A 121 21.92 -3.21 36.09
CA MET A 121 21.94 -3.32 34.64
C MET A 121 22.21 -4.76 34.21
N GLY A 122 21.38 -5.27 33.30
CA GLY A 122 21.57 -6.55 32.64
C GLY A 122 20.81 -6.56 31.33
N GLN A 123 21.49 -6.17 30.25
CA GLN A 123 21.01 -6.27 28.89
C GLN A 123 20.81 -7.75 28.51
N SER A 124 19.60 -8.12 28.09
CA SER A 124 19.39 -9.26 27.20
C SER A 124 18.25 -8.94 26.23
N SER A 125 18.65 -8.32 25.13
CA SER A 125 17.84 -8.12 23.94
C SER A 125 17.61 -9.46 23.25
N SER A 126 16.42 -10.04 23.37
CA SER A 126 15.98 -11.06 22.43
C SER A 126 14.47 -11.08 22.25
N GLN A 127 14.07 -10.83 21.00
CA GLN A 127 12.85 -11.31 20.33
C GLN A 127 11.52 -10.58 20.63
N SER A 128 11.33 -9.43 19.98
CA SER A 128 9.99 -8.91 19.63
C SER A 128 9.91 -8.35 18.19
N MET A 129 10.83 -8.75 17.29
CA MET A 129 10.82 -8.30 15.89
C MET A 129 9.90 -9.10 14.96
N SER A 130 9.42 -10.29 15.35
CA SER A 130 8.74 -11.21 14.43
C SER A 130 7.29 -10.84 14.08
N ARG A 131 6.63 -9.96 14.85
CA ARG A 131 5.24 -9.55 14.57
C ARG A 131 5.09 -8.31 13.67
N ARG A 132 6.13 -7.49 13.51
CA ARG A 132 6.09 -6.34 12.58
C ARG A 132 6.46 -6.70 11.14
N PHE A 133 7.26 -7.75 10.94
CA PHE A 133 7.57 -8.23 9.59
C PHE A 133 6.37 -8.91 8.91
N SER A 134 5.43 -9.49 9.66
CA SER A 134 4.29 -10.20 9.07
C SER A 134 3.21 -9.28 8.48
N SER A 135 3.07 -8.02 8.95
CA SER A 135 2.18 -7.04 8.32
C SER A 135 2.81 -6.39 7.08
N ALA A 136 4.11 -6.11 7.10
CA ALA A 136 4.84 -5.56 5.95
C ALA A 136 4.98 -6.59 4.82
N ILE A 137 5.27 -7.85 5.14
CA ILE A 137 5.39 -8.92 4.12
C ILE A 137 4.04 -9.28 3.49
N ARG A 138 2.92 -9.20 4.24
CA ARG A 138 1.57 -9.35 3.65
C ARG A 138 1.28 -8.34 2.54
N SER A 139 1.89 -7.16 2.58
CA SER A 139 1.72 -6.14 1.53
C SER A 139 2.69 -6.30 0.35
N CYS A 140 3.86 -6.92 0.55
CA CYS A 140 4.89 -7.04 -0.49
C CYS A 140 4.82 -8.34 -1.31
N SER A 141 4.24 -9.42 -0.79
CA SER A 141 4.26 -10.73 -1.48
C SER A 141 2.93 -11.19 -2.06
N VAL A 142 1.86 -10.37 -2.02
CA VAL A 142 0.50 -10.75 -2.47
C VAL A 142 0.01 -9.94 -3.70
N GLN A 143 0.82 -9.04 -4.26
CA GLN A 143 0.43 -8.27 -5.47
C GLN A 143 1.19 -8.61 -6.75
N ALA A 144 1.78 -9.80 -6.81
CA ALA A 144 2.10 -10.42 -8.10
C ALA A 144 0.90 -11.27 -8.53
N THR A 145 0.08 -10.71 -9.41
CA THR A 145 -1.04 -11.35 -10.14
C THR A 145 -2.16 -11.93 -9.27
N ASP A 146 -2.95 -11.07 -8.63
CA ASP A 146 -4.35 -11.36 -8.29
C ASP A 146 -5.22 -10.24 -8.87
N ASP A 147 -5.39 -10.25 -10.20
CA ASP A 147 -6.64 -9.80 -10.81
C ASP A 147 -7.62 -10.99 -10.70
N ALA A 148 -8.11 -11.22 -9.48
CA ALA A 148 -9.32 -12.01 -9.30
C ALA A 148 -10.48 -11.17 -9.84
N ARG A 149 -10.78 -11.39 -11.13
CA ARG A 149 -12.08 -11.05 -11.72
C ARG A 149 -13.15 -11.83 -10.97
N HIS A 150 -13.61 -11.29 -9.85
CA HIS A 150 -15.00 -11.46 -9.46
C HIS A 150 -15.79 -10.45 -10.27
N ASP A 151 -16.61 -10.98 -11.19
CA ASP A 151 -17.79 -10.29 -11.68
C ASP A 151 -18.67 -9.99 -10.47
N ASP A 152 -18.52 -8.80 -9.92
CA ASP A 152 -19.56 -8.15 -9.13
C ASP A 152 -19.93 -6.88 -9.90
N ASP A 153 -21.15 -6.90 -10.43
CA ASP A 153 -21.76 -5.85 -11.23
C ASP A 153 -22.04 -4.62 -10.36
N THR A 154 -21.00 -3.83 -10.07
CA THR A 154 -21.13 -2.45 -9.60
C THR A 154 -20.11 -1.57 -10.31
N GLU A 155 -20.60 -0.84 -11.31
CA GLU A 155 -19.98 0.30 -12.01
C GLU A 155 -18.45 0.22 -12.24
N LYS A 156 -18.03 -0.58 -13.22
CA LYS A 156 -16.87 -0.19 -14.03
C LYS A 156 -17.27 1.08 -14.77
N SER A 157 -16.95 2.25 -14.21
CA SER A 157 -16.82 3.45 -15.02
C SER A 157 -15.80 3.12 -16.11
N THR A 158 -16.29 2.86 -17.31
CA THR A 158 -15.51 2.73 -18.53
C THR A 158 -14.81 4.07 -18.77
N LEU A 159 -13.67 4.25 -18.11
CA LEU A 159 -12.79 5.38 -18.37
C LEU A 159 -12.36 5.24 -19.82
N SER A 160 -13.01 6.01 -20.70
CA SER A 160 -12.66 6.10 -22.11
C SER A 160 -11.17 6.34 -22.21
N ALA A 161 -10.44 5.46 -22.90
CA ALA A 161 -8.99 5.57 -23.04
C ALA A 161 -8.64 7.01 -23.47
N PRO A 162 -7.94 7.78 -22.62
CA PRO A 162 -7.51 9.12 -22.98
C PRO A 162 -6.71 9.04 -24.27
N SER A 163 -6.91 10.00 -25.17
CA SER A 163 -6.17 10.01 -26.44
C SER A 163 -4.66 10.02 -26.15
N PHE A 164 -3.90 9.08 -26.76
CA PHE A 164 -2.42 9.04 -26.71
C PHE A 164 -1.80 10.40 -27.07
N ARG A 165 -2.52 11.20 -27.86
CA ARG A 165 -2.22 12.60 -28.17
C ARG A 165 -2.07 13.49 -26.93
N ARG A 166 -2.94 13.33 -25.92
CA ARG A 166 -2.87 14.10 -24.68
C ARG A 166 -1.61 13.78 -23.89
N LEU A 167 -1.21 12.51 -23.85
CA LEU A 167 0.05 12.09 -23.25
C LEU A 167 1.24 12.73 -23.97
N LEU A 168 1.24 12.74 -25.31
CA LEU A 168 2.27 13.41 -26.09
C LEU A 168 2.30 14.92 -25.85
N MET A 169 1.14 15.56 -25.63
CA MET A 169 1.08 16.99 -25.29
C MET A 169 1.70 17.31 -23.93
N LEU A 170 1.67 16.39 -22.96
CA LEU A 170 2.38 16.57 -21.68
C LEU A 170 3.91 16.64 -21.85
N ASN A 171 4.42 16.22 -22.99
CA ASN A 171 5.84 16.20 -23.35
C ASN A 171 6.24 17.39 -24.25
N ALA A 172 5.35 18.37 -24.42
CA ALA A 172 5.59 19.54 -25.27
C ALA A 172 6.82 20.37 -24.91
N PRO A 173 7.18 20.64 -23.63
CA PRO A 173 8.37 21.45 -23.34
C PRO A 173 9.69 20.77 -23.71
N GLU A 174 9.72 19.44 -23.85
CA GLU A 174 10.88 18.66 -24.27
C GLU A 174 10.96 18.42 -25.80
N TRP A 175 10.21 19.20 -26.60
CA TRP A 175 10.09 19.03 -28.06
C TRP A 175 11.43 18.95 -28.82
N LYS A 176 12.46 19.68 -28.37
CA LYS A 176 13.79 19.66 -28.99
C LYS A 176 14.43 18.27 -28.93
N GLN A 177 14.31 17.59 -27.80
CA GLN A 177 14.82 16.24 -27.61
C GLN A 177 13.99 15.24 -28.43
N ALA A 178 12.67 15.43 -28.49
CA ALA A 178 11.81 14.62 -29.34
C ALA A 178 12.21 14.71 -30.82
N ILE A 179 12.42 15.92 -31.37
CA ILE A 179 12.82 16.09 -32.78
C ILE A 179 14.20 15.49 -33.04
N THR A 180 15.17 15.75 -32.16
CA THR A 180 16.54 15.22 -32.30
C THR A 180 16.54 13.69 -32.25
N GLY A 181 15.82 13.12 -31.28
CA GLY A 181 15.64 11.68 -31.15
C GLY A 181 14.93 11.07 -32.36
N SER A 182 13.85 11.66 -32.84
CA SER A 182 13.12 11.20 -34.03
C SER A 182 13.99 11.23 -35.28
N PHE A 183 14.77 12.28 -35.49
CA PHE A 183 15.69 12.38 -36.62
C PHE A 183 16.76 11.27 -36.57
N CYS A 184 17.38 11.06 -35.40
CA CYS A 184 18.34 9.98 -35.20
C CYS A 184 17.69 8.59 -35.36
N ALA A 185 16.44 8.40 -34.91
CA ALA A 185 15.72 7.14 -35.09
C ALA A 185 15.41 6.82 -36.56
N VAL A 186 15.08 7.84 -37.36
CA VAL A 186 14.91 7.68 -38.81
C VAL A 186 16.22 7.25 -39.46
N LEU A 187 17.33 7.93 -39.14
CA LEU A 187 18.65 7.58 -39.67
C LEU A 187 19.09 6.18 -39.20
N PHE A 188 18.89 5.84 -37.94
CA PHE A 188 19.22 4.53 -37.40
C PHE A 188 18.37 3.42 -38.05
N GLY A 189 17.10 3.70 -38.36
CA GLY A 189 16.24 2.80 -39.13
C GLY A 189 16.78 2.48 -40.51
N SER A 190 17.48 3.42 -41.17
CA SER A 190 18.10 3.21 -42.48
C SER A 190 19.32 2.28 -42.46
N ILE A 191 19.95 2.12 -41.31
CA ILE A 191 21.21 1.37 -41.18
C ILE A 191 21.03 -0.09 -41.51
N GLN A 192 19.94 -0.72 -41.05
CA GLN A 192 19.71 -2.15 -41.27
C GLN A 192 19.50 -2.49 -42.77
N PRO A 193 18.65 -1.76 -43.53
CA PRO A 193 18.56 -1.93 -44.98
C PRO A 193 19.87 -1.66 -45.72
N VAL A 194 20.62 -0.61 -45.33
CA VAL A 194 21.92 -0.27 -45.95
C VAL A 194 22.95 -1.37 -45.67
N TYR A 195 23.00 -1.87 -44.44
CA TYR A 195 23.83 -3.02 -44.07
C TYR A 195 23.51 -4.23 -44.95
N ALA A 196 22.22 -4.57 -45.08
CA ALA A 196 21.78 -5.69 -45.89
C ALA A 196 22.13 -5.52 -47.38
N TYR A 197 22.01 -4.30 -47.92
CA TYR A 197 22.41 -3.96 -49.28
C TYR A 197 23.91 -4.19 -49.51
N VAL A 198 24.77 -3.63 -48.64
CA VAL A 198 26.23 -3.78 -48.74
C VAL A 198 26.65 -5.24 -48.58
N MET A 199 25.97 -5.99 -47.71
CA MET A 199 26.21 -7.42 -47.52
C MET A 199 25.83 -8.21 -48.80
N GLY A 200 24.71 -7.88 -49.45
CA GLY A 200 24.38 -8.43 -50.76
C GLY A 200 25.45 -8.15 -51.84
N CYS A 201 26.03 -6.94 -51.85
CA CYS A 201 27.17 -6.62 -52.72
C CYS A 201 28.39 -7.49 -52.41
N MET A 202 28.69 -7.72 -51.12
CA MET A 202 29.83 -8.54 -50.70
C MET A 202 29.70 -9.97 -51.23
N PHE A 203 28.50 -10.56 -51.20
CA PHE A 203 28.29 -11.89 -51.79
C PHE A 203 28.50 -11.91 -53.30
N SER A 204 28.19 -10.82 -54.02
CA SER A 204 28.45 -10.76 -55.46
C SER A 204 29.94 -10.79 -55.82
N VAL A 205 30.84 -10.36 -54.91
CA VAL A 205 32.28 -10.33 -55.14
C VAL A 205 32.85 -11.75 -55.35
N TYR A 206 32.27 -12.77 -54.71
CA TYR A 206 32.68 -14.16 -54.91
C TYR A 206 32.42 -14.71 -56.31
N PHE A 207 31.60 -14.02 -57.12
CA PHE A 207 31.31 -14.40 -58.51
C PHE A 207 32.18 -13.65 -59.53
N LEU A 208 33.08 -12.76 -59.07
CA LEU A 208 34.07 -12.09 -59.93
C LEU A 208 35.26 -13.01 -60.20
N THR A 209 35.88 -12.87 -61.38
CA THR A 209 37.01 -13.70 -61.82
C THR A 209 38.37 -13.02 -61.65
N ASP A 210 38.42 -11.68 -61.57
CA ASP A 210 39.67 -10.93 -61.42
C ASP A 210 40.07 -10.74 -59.95
N HIS A 211 41.23 -11.27 -59.57
CA HIS A 211 41.76 -11.19 -58.20
C HIS A 211 42.09 -9.76 -57.75
N THR A 212 42.40 -8.85 -58.67
CA THR A 212 42.72 -7.46 -58.35
C THR A 212 41.45 -6.67 -57.99
N GLU A 213 40.40 -6.83 -58.80
CA GLU A 213 39.09 -6.23 -58.60
C GLU A 213 38.41 -6.75 -57.32
N ILE A 214 38.54 -8.06 -57.02
CA ILE A 214 38.06 -8.65 -55.76
C ILE A 214 38.67 -7.94 -54.55
N LYS A 215 40.00 -7.77 -54.53
CA LYS A 215 40.69 -7.12 -53.40
C LYS A 215 40.24 -5.66 -53.22
N GLU A 216 40.06 -4.93 -54.30
CA GLU A 216 39.64 -3.53 -54.25
C GLU A 216 38.20 -3.38 -53.75
N GLN A 217 37.26 -4.15 -54.32
CA GLN A 217 35.85 -4.15 -53.94
C GLN A 217 35.66 -4.59 -52.48
N THR A 218 36.33 -5.69 -52.07
CA THR A 218 36.28 -6.15 -50.66
C THR A 218 36.78 -5.07 -49.71
N ARG A 219 37.87 -4.36 -50.03
CA ARG A 219 38.38 -3.27 -49.19
C ARG A 219 37.36 -2.14 -49.03
N ILE A 220 36.69 -1.74 -50.11
CA ILE A 220 35.64 -0.70 -50.08
C ILE A 220 34.47 -1.13 -49.20
N TYR A 221 33.97 -2.36 -49.34
CA TYR A 221 32.84 -2.85 -48.53
C TYR A 221 33.21 -3.02 -47.05
N VAL A 222 34.42 -3.50 -46.74
CA VAL A 222 34.91 -3.58 -45.35
C VAL A 222 34.98 -2.19 -44.72
N LEU A 223 35.54 -1.19 -45.43
CA LEU A 223 35.56 0.19 -44.94
C LEU A 223 34.14 0.75 -44.75
N THR A 224 33.21 0.39 -45.64
CA THR A 224 31.81 0.78 -45.54
C THR A 224 31.15 0.18 -44.29
N PHE A 225 31.41 -1.10 -43.97
CA PHE A 225 30.90 -1.73 -42.74
C PHE A 225 31.46 -1.06 -41.48
N VAL A 226 32.75 -0.71 -41.46
CA VAL A 226 33.36 0.01 -40.34
C VAL A 226 32.73 1.39 -40.18
N ALA A 227 32.56 2.13 -41.27
CA ALA A 227 31.89 3.44 -41.26
C ALA A 227 30.45 3.32 -40.75
N LEU A 228 29.69 2.32 -41.24
CA LEU A 228 28.32 2.06 -40.81
C LEU A 228 28.24 1.72 -39.31
N ALA A 229 29.20 0.94 -38.79
CA ALA A 229 29.26 0.61 -37.36
C ALA A 229 29.50 1.86 -36.49
N VAL A 230 30.42 2.73 -36.89
CA VAL A 230 30.70 3.99 -36.17
C VAL A 230 29.48 4.92 -36.21
N VAL A 231 28.86 5.09 -37.38
CA VAL A 231 27.65 5.92 -37.53
C VAL A 231 26.48 5.34 -36.72
N SER A 232 26.30 4.03 -36.75
CA SER A 232 25.30 3.31 -35.95
C SER A 232 25.47 3.55 -34.46
N PHE A 233 26.70 3.45 -33.96
CA PHE A 233 27.01 3.71 -32.56
C PHE A 233 26.66 5.13 -32.14
N LEU A 234 27.07 6.13 -32.92
CA LEU A 234 26.80 7.54 -32.62
C LEU A 234 25.29 7.87 -32.66
N LEU A 235 24.58 7.40 -33.69
CA LEU A 235 23.15 7.60 -33.83
C LEU A 235 22.36 6.93 -32.69
N ASN A 236 22.76 5.72 -32.31
CA ASN A 236 22.12 4.99 -31.22
C ASN A 236 22.27 5.73 -29.88
N ILE A 237 23.46 6.25 -29.56
CA ILE A 237 23.69 7.06 -28.35
C ILE A 237 22.78 8.29 -28.34
N VAL A 238 22.77 9.08 -29.42
CA VAL A 238 21.97 10.32 -29.48
C VAL A 238 20.48 10.02 -29.42
N GLN A 239 20.02 8.96 -30.10
CA GLN A 239 18.63 8.51 -30.07
C GLN A 239 18.20 8.13 -28.65
N HIS A 240 18.91 7.20 -28.00
CA HIS A 240 18.53 6.73 -26.67
C HIS A 240 18.72 7.80 -25.59
N TYR A 241 19.73 8.66 -25.69
CA TYR A 241 19.89 9.78 -24.78
C TYR A 241 18.74 10.78 -24.88
N SER A 242 18.34 11.15 -26.10
CA SER A 242 17.26 12.11 -26.34
C SER A 242 15.91 11.58 -25.85
N PHE A 243 15.55 10.35 -26.23
CA PHE A 243 14.31 9.72 -25.80
C PHE A 243 14.31 9.34 -24.31
N GLY A 244 15.47 8.96 -23.75
CA GLY A 244 15.63 8.66 -22.34
C GLY A 244 15.45 9.90 -21.46
N SER A 245 16.11 11.02 -21.81
CA SER A 245 15.97 12.30 -21.12
C SER A 245 14.51 12.76 -21.13
N MET A 246 13.90 12.77 -22.31
CA MET A 246 12.50 13.13 -22.53
C MET A 246 11.54 12.25 -21.69
N GLY A 247 11.77 10.94 -21.66
CA GLY A 247 10.99 10.02 -20.83
C GLY A 247 11.11 10.31 -19.33
N GLU A 248 12.31 10.60 -18.83
CA GLU A 248 12.52 10.83 -17.40
C GLU A 248 11.92 12.16 -16.91
N TYR A 249 12.00 13.23 -17.72
CA TYR A 249 11.30 14.48 -17.43
C TYR A 249 9.78 14.29 -17.38
N LEU A 250 9.22 13.49 -18.30
CA LEU A 250 7.80 13.15 -18.29
C LEU A 250 7.42 12.36 -17.03
N THR A 251 8.23 11.37 -16.63
CA THR A 251 8.01 10.60 -15.39
C THR A 251 8.00 11.48 -14.16
N LYS A 252 8.97 12.41 -14.04
CA LYS A 252 9.00 13.39 -12.95
C LYS A 252 7.71 14.21 -12.92
N ARG A 253 7.31 14.79 -14.05
CA ARG A 253 6.11 15.64 -14.16
C ARG A 253 4.84 14.88 -13.81
N ILE A 254 4.67 13.67 -14.31
CA ILE A 254 3.50 12.83 -13.99
C ILE A 254 3.46 12.51 -12.50
N ARG A 255 4.60 12.13 -11.89
CA ARG A 255 4.64 11.83 -10.45
C ARG A 255 4.30 13.04 -9.60
N GLU A 256 4.87 14.21 -9.92
CA GLU A 256 4.58 15.45 -9.20
C GLU A 256 3.11 15.86 -9.35
N GLN A 257 2.55 15.80 -10.56
CA GLN A 257 1.15 16.13 -10.81
C GLN A 257 0.19 15.14 -10.16
N MET A 258 0.45 13.83 -10.28
CA MET A 258 -0.36 12.80 -9.64
C MET A 258 -0.33 12.94 -8.12
N LEU A 259 0.85 13.07 -7.51
CA LEU A 259 0.96 13.22 -6.06
C LEU A 259 0.27 14.50 -5.58
N THR A 260 0.48 15.62 -6.29
CA THR A 260 -0.20 16.89 -5.98
C THR A 260 -1.71 16.72 -6.03
N LYS A 261 -2.23 16.04 -7.06
CA LYS A 261 -3.67 15.81 -7.22
C LYS A 261 -4.23 14.84 -6.18
N ILE A 262 -3.54 13.74 -5.88
CA ILE A 262 -3.96 12.77 -4.85
C ILE A 262 -4.05 13.44 -3.47
N LEU A 263 -3.12 14.33 -3.14
CA LEU A 263 -3.14 15.08 -1.87
C LEU A 263 -4.30 16.10 -1.78
N THR A 264 -5.04 16.35 -2.86
CA THR A 264 -6.25 17.18 -2.83
C THR A 264 -7.52 16.38 -2.57
N PHE A 265 -7.49 15.04 -2.72
CA PHE A 265 -8.67 14.20 -2.52
C PHE A 265 -9.14 14.17 -1.07
N GLU A 266 -10.47 14.05 -0.92
CA GLU A 266 -11.11 13.86 0.37
C GLU A 266 -10.78 12.50 1.00
N ILE A 267 -10.89 12.43 2.32
CA ILE A 267 -10.50 11.23 3.09
C ILE A 267 -11.41 10.04 2.76
N GLY A 268 -12.67 10.29 2.41
CA GLY A 268 -13.56 9.24 1.91
C GLY A 268 -13.02 8.46 0.71
N TRP A 269 -12.19 9.08 -0.13
CA TRP A 269 -11.52 8.37 -1.23
C TRP A 269 -10.46 7.38 -0.73
N PHE A 270 -9.71 7.74 0.32
CA PHE A 270 -8.69 6.90 0.94
C PHE A 270 -9.27 5.77 1.81
N ASP A 271 -10.53 5.90 2.24
CA ASP A 271 -11.24 4.85 2.99
C ASP A 271 -11.64 3.66 2.11
N HIS A 272 -11.61 3.79 0.79
CA HIS A 272 -11.85 2.67 -0.10
C HIS A 272 -10.65 1.72 -0.15
N ASP A 273 -10.88 0.42 0.02
CA ASP A 273 -9.83 -0.61 0.02
C ASP A 273 -8.95 -0.59 -1.25
N LYS A 274 -9.52 -0.18 -2.39
CA LYS A 274 -8.82 -0.03 -3.68
C LYS A 274 -7.70 1.04 -3.61
N ASN A 275 -7.89 2.06 -2.78
CA ASN A 275 -7.02 3.23 -2.65
C ASN A 275 -6.14 3.14 -1.40
N SER A 276 -5.78 1.94 -0.97
CA SER A 276 -4.84 1.75 0.13
C SER A 276 -3.51 2.46 -0.15
N SER A 277 -2.82 2.90 0.91
CA SER A 277 -1.52 3.59 0.79
C SER A 277 -0.50 2.78 -0.03
N GLY A 278 -0.45 1.46 0.15
CA GLY A 278 0.39 0.57 -0.64
C GLY A 278 0.02 0.54 -2.12
N ALA A 279 -1.28 0.50 -2.44
CA ALA A 279 -1.78 0.53 -3.82
C ALA A 279 -1.42 1.84 -4.52
N ILE A 280 -1.63 2.99 -3.86
CA ILE A 280 -1.29 4.31 -4.41
C ILE A 280 0.22 4.46 -4.62
N CYS A 281 1.04 4.05 -3.65
CA CYS A 281 2.50 4.09 -3.79
C CYS A 281 2.99 3.20 -4.95
N SER A 282 2.38 2.01 -5.09
CA SER A 282 2.65 1.10 -6.21
C SER A 282 2.23 1.72 -7.54
N GLN A 283 1.05 2.35 -7.61
CA GLN A 283 0.54 3.05 -8.79
C GLN A 283 1.49 4.19 -9.20
N LEU A 284 1.90 5.06 -8.27
CA LEU A 284 2.81 6.18 -8.52
C LEU A 284 4.20 5.72 -9.01
N ALA A 285 4.67 4.57 -8.52
CA ALA A 285 5.95 3.99 -8.92
C ALA A 285 5.86 3.31 -10.30
N LYS A 286 4.89 2.40 -10.47
CA LYS A 286 4.74 1.50 -11.62
C LYS A 286 4.14 2.22 -12.83
N ASP A 287 3.02 2.92 -12.65
CA ASP A 287 2.27 3.50 -13.78
C ASP A 287 3.10 4.58 -14.48
N ALA A 288 3.79 5.43 -13.69
CA ALA A 288 4.69 6.45 -14.23
C ALA A 288 5.88 5.85 -15.01
N SER A 289 6.38 4.67 -14.60
CA SER A 289 7.47 3.98 -15.31
C SER A 289 6.99 3.31 -16.60
N VAL A 290 5.76 2.80 -16.63
CA VAL A 290 5.17 2.24 -17.85
C VAL A 290 4.94 3.36 -18.87
N VAL A 291 4.45 4.52 -18.43
CA VAL A 291 4.31 5.71 -19.27
C VAL A 291 5.67 6.16 -19.85
N ARG A 292 6.74 6.13 -19.05
CA ARG A 292 8.11 6.40 -19.51
C ARG A 292 8.49 5.52 -20.70
N SER A 293 8.25 4.21 -20.57
CA SER A 293 8.66 3.24 -21.59
C SER A 293 7.84 3.39 -22.87
N LEU A 294 6.54 3.74 -22.77
CA LEU A 294 5.68 4.00 -23.92
C LEU A 294 6.17 5.18 -24.76
N VAL A 295 6.51 6.31 -24.11
CA VAL A 295 6.87 7.54 -24.81
C VAL A 295 8.35 7.58 -25.18
N GLY A 296 9.24 7.10 -24.30
CA GLY A 296 10.68 7.06 -24.55
C GLY A 296 11.09 5.92 -25.49
N ASP A 297 10.86 4.67 -25.09
CA ASP A 297 11.44 3.50 -25.77
C ASP A 297 10.59 3.06 -26.97
N ARG A 298 9.27 2.98 -26.81
CA ARG A 298 8.38 2.43 -27.84
C ARG A 298 8.17 3.36 -29.03
N MET A 299 8.08 4.67 -28.82
CA MET A 299 7.97 5.63 -29.92
C MET A 299 9.22 5.66 -30.80
N ALA A 300 10.41 5.62 -30.18
CA ALA A 300 11.68 5.56 -30.91
C ALA A 300 11.71 4.34 -31.85
N LEU A 301 11.32 3.17 -31.34
CA LEU A 301 11.29 1.93 -32.09
C LEU A 301 10.26 1.94 -33.22
N VAL A 302 9.08 2.54 -33.00
CA VAL A 302 8.05 2.68 -34.06
C VAL A 302 8.57 3.55 -35.21
N ILE A 303 9.17 4.70 -34.90
CA ILE A 303 9.75 5.61 -35.90
C ILE A 303 10.87 4.93 -36.68
N GLN A 304 11.77 4.25 -35.96
CA GLN A 304 12.86 3.47 -36.55
C GLN A 304 12.33 2.37 -37.48
N THR A 305 11.30 1.62 -37.05
CA THR A 305 10.73 0.53 -37.85
C THR A 305 10.06 1.06 -39.12
N VAL A 306 9.26 2.12 -39.02
CA VAL A 306 8.62 2.73 -40.19
C VAL A 306 9.68 3.20 -41.20
N SER A 307 10.75 3.86 -40.72
CA SER A 307 11.88 4.25 -41.55
C SER A 307 12.56 3.05 -42.22
N ALA A 308 12.90 2.01 -41.45
CA ALA A 308 13.56 0.80 -41.95
C ALA A 308 12.74 0.10 -43.04
N VAL A 309 11.43 -0.02 -42.85
CA VAL A 309 10.52 -0.66 -43.83
C VAL A 309 10.42 0.16 -45.11
N LEU A 310 10.23 1.47 -45.01
CA LEU A 310 10.13 2.34 -46.18
C LEU A 310 11.43 2.29 -47.00
N ILE A 311 12.59 2.36 -46.34
CA ILE A 311 13.89 2.34 -47.00
C ILE A 311 14.18 0.95 -47.59
N ALA A 312 13.84 -0.13 -46.91
CA ALA A 312 14.02 -1.48 -47.44
C ALA A 312 13.13 -1.76 -48.66
N CYS A 313 11.85 -1.39 -48.60
CA CYS A 313 10.92 -1.59 -49.72
C CYS A 313 11.35 -0.76 -50.93
N THR A 314 11.76 0.50 -50.72
CA THR A 314 12.24 1.37 -51.81
C THR A 314 13.53 0.84 -52.43
N LEU A 315 14.54 0.48 -51.62
CA LEU A 315 15.79 -0.10 -52.12
C LEU A 315 15.56 -1.41 -52.88
N GLY A 316 14.73 -2.32 -52.34
CA GLY A 316 14.43 -3.59 -52.99
C GLY A 316 13.69 -3.42 -54.33
N LEU A 317 12.73 -2.50 -54.41
CA LEU A 317 12.01 -2.19 -55.65
C LEU A 317 12.92 -1.58 -56.71
N VAL A 318 13.88 -0.73 -56.30
CA VAL A 318 14.86 -0.11 -57.22
C VAL A 318 15.87 -1.13 -57.75
N THR A 319 16.33 -2.09 -56.93
CA THR A 319 17.31 -3.10 -57.36
C THR A 319 16.71 -4.15 -58.27
N ALA A 320 15.58 -4.75 -57.90
CA ALA A 320 14.96 -5.82 -58.67
C ALA A 320 13.45 -5.87 -58.45
N TRP A 321 12.71 -4.95 -59.08
CA TRP A 321 11.26 -4.79 -58.88
C TRP A 321 10.45 -6.08 -59.03
N ARG A 322 10.80 -6.98 -59.97
CA ARG A 322 10.10 -8.26 -60.19
C ARG A 322 10.24 -9.23 -59.01
N LEU A 323 11.45 -9.36 -58.47
CA LEU A 323 11.72 -10.22 -57.31
C LEU A 323 11.19 -9.56 -56.03
N ALA A 324 11.41 -8.26 -55.87
CA ALA A 324 10.95 -7.51 -54.71
C ALA A 324 9.44 -7.54 -54.54
N LEU A 325 8.64 -7.47 -55.61
CA LEU A 325 7.18 -7.60 -55.51
C LEU A 325 6.72 -8.94 -54.92
N VAL A 326 7.36 -10.05 -55.33
CA VAL A 326 7.04 -11.38 -54.79
C VAL A 326 7.42 -11.48 -53.31
N MET A 327 8.61 -10.97 -52.94
CA MET A 327 9.05 -10.96 -51.54
C MET A 327 8.18 -10.04 -50.65
N ILE A 328 7.78 -8.87 -51.15
CA ILE A 328 6.85 -7.98 -50.46
C ILE A 328 5.49 -8.66 -50.28
N ALA A 329 5.00 -9.39 -51.29
CA ALA A 329 3.76 -10.16 -51.18
C ALA A 329 3.86 -11.33 -50.18
N ALA A 330 5.05 -11.90 -49.99
CA ALA A 330 5.32 -12.93 -48.98
C ALA A 330 5.52 -12.35 -47.56
N GLN A 331 5.83 -11.06 -47.43
CA GLN A 331 6.13 -10.42 -46.14
C GLN A 331 4.99 -10.50 -45.11
N PRO A 332 3.70 -10.28 -45.45
CA PRO A 332 2.60 -10.48 -44.51
C PRO A 332 2.55 -11.87 -43.89
N LEU A 333 2.93 -12.90 -44.65
CA LEU A 333 2.99 -14.29 -44.17
C LEU A 333 4.11 -14.45 -43.12
N ILE A 334 5.30 -13.90 -43.40
CA ILE A 334 6.43 -13.90 -42.44
C ILE A 334 6.05 -13.15 -41.16
N ILE A 335 5.44 -11.97 -41.29
CA ILE A 335 4.97 -11.16 -40.16
C ILE A 335 3.94 -11.95 -39.33
N ALA A 336 2.98 -12.59 -39.98
CA ALA A 336 1.98 -13.42 -39.31
C ALA A 336 2.63 -14.58 -38.54
N CYS A 337 3.61 -15.27 -39.12
CA CYS A 337 4.35 -16.34 -38.44
C CYS A 337 5.04 -15.85 -37.16
N TYR A 338 5.80 -14.74 -37.24
CA TYR A 338 6.44 -14.17 -36.06
C TYR A 338 5.44 -13.68 -35.01
N TYR A 339 4.35 -13.06 -35.44
CA TYR A 339 3.29 -12.58 -34.54
C TYR A 339 2.60 -13.74 -33.82
N VAL A 340 2.21 -14.79 -34.55
CA VAL A 340 1.62 -16.02 -33.99
C VAL A 340 2.58 -16.64 -32.98
N ARG A 341 3.87 -16.75 -33.31
CA ARG A 341 4.90 -17.21 -32.37
C ARG A 341 4.91 -16.37 -31.08
N GLY A 342 4.94 -15.05 -31.19
CA GLY A 342 4.97 -14.14 -30.03
C GLY A 342 3.71 -14.25 -29.16
N VAL A 343 2.53 -14.24 -29.78
CA VAL A 343 1.24 -14.35 -29.08
C VAL A 343 1.08 -15.71 -28.42
N LEU A 344 1.46 -16.79 -29.11
CA LEU A 344 1.35 -18.14 -28.59
C LEU A 344 2.21 -18.31 -27.33
N LEU A 345 3.49 -17.90 -27.38
CA LEU A 345 4.37 -17.93 -26.19
C LEU A 345 3.78 -17.12 -25.03
N LYS A 346 3.32 -15.89 -25.29
CA LYS A 346 2.76 -15.01 -24.26
C LYS A 346 1.48 -15.59 -23.64
N SER A 347 0.61 -16.18 -24.45
CA SER A 347 -0.61 -16.85 -23.97
C SER A 347 -0.29 -18.09 -23.15
N MET A 348 0.73 -18.87 -23.53
CA MET A 348 1.17 -20.06 -22.77
C MET A 348 1.65 -19.65 -21.39
N THR A 349 2.54 -18.66 -21.31
CA THR A 349 3.05 -18.16 -20.03
C THR A 349 1.92 -17.68 -19.13
N LYS A 350 0.94 -16.94 -19.67
CA LYS A 350 -0.21 -16.48 -18.88
C LYS A 350 -1.03 -17.63 -18.31
N LYS A 351 -1.43 -18.60 -19.15
CA LYS A 351 -2.22 -19.75 -18.70
C LYS A 351 -1.45 -20.65 -17.72
N SER A 352 -0.14 -20.79 -17.93
CA SER A 352 0.75 -21.53 -17.03
C SER A 352 0.82 -20.88 -15.64
N ILE A 353 0.95 -19.54 -15.59
CA ILE A 353 0.89 -18.78 -14.33
C ILE A 353 -0.48 -18.92 -13.65
N GLU A 354 -1.58 -18.82 -14.40
CA GLU A 354 -2.95 -18.96 -13.88
C GLU A 354 -3.17 -20.37 -13.29
N ALA A 355 -2.75 -21.42 -14.00
CA ALA A 355 -2.83 -22.78 -13.50
C ALA A 355 -1.98 -22.96 -12.22
N GLN A 356 -0.79 -22.35 -12.16
CA GLN A 356 0.12 -22.42 -11.01
C GLN A 356 -0.35 -21.59 -9.79
N SER A 357 -1.40 -20.77 -9.94
CA SER A 357 -1.85 -19.87 -8.87
C SER A 357 -2.31 -20.62 -7.62
N GLU A 358 -3.03 -21.73 -7.78
CA GLU A 358 -3.57 -22.52 -6.66
C GLU A 358 -2.45 -23.18 -5.84
N SER A 359 -1.51 -23.83 -6.50
CA SER A 359 -0.35 -24.45 -5.84
C SER A 359 0.54 -23.41 -5.15
N SER A 360 0.70 -22.23 -5.77
CA SER A 360 1.43 -21.10 -5.17
C SER A 360 0.72 -20.56 -3.93
N LYS A 361 -0.61 -20.43 -3.96
CA LYS A 361 -1.43 -20.03 -2.80
C LYS A 361 -1.31 -21.03 -1.66
N LEU A 362 -1.39 -22.33 -1.95
CA LEU A 362 -1.21 -23.39 -0.96
C LEU A 362 0.19 -23.37 -0.33
N ALA A 363 1.23 -23.19 -1.14
CA ALA A 363 2.61 -23.07 -0.65
C ALA A 363 2.80 -21.84 0.24
N ALA A 364 2.24 -20.68 -0.16
CA ALA A 364 2.30 -19.46 0.63
C ALA A 364 1.58 -19.61 1.98
N GLU A 365 0.39 -20.25 1.99
CA GLU A 365 -0.33 -20.56 3.22
C GLU A 365 0.48 -21.49 4.13
N ALA A 366 1.11 -22.51 3.55
CA ALA A 366 1.93 -23.46 4.29
C ALA A 366 3.14 -22.78 4.95
N VAL A 367 3.85 -21.92 4.22
CA VAL A 367 5.00 -21.17 4.76
C VAL A 367 4.54 -20.19 5.85
N SER A 368 3.45 -19.46 5.63
CA SER A 368 2.92 -18.51 6.61
C SER A 368 2.49 -19.19 7.91
N ASN A 369 2.02 -20.44 7.84
CA ASN A 369 1.52 -21.21 8.98
C ASN A 369 2.43 -22.38 9.35
N LEU A 370 3.73 -22.29 9.01
CA LEU A 370 4.68 -23.39 9.16
C LEU A 370 4.74 -23.92 10.61
N ARG A 371 4.77 -23.01 11.60
CA ARG A 371 4.76 -23.40 13.03
C ARG A 371 3.58 -24.27 13.40
N THR A 372 2.40 -24.01 12.83
CA THR A 372 1.20 -24.81 13.07
C THR A 372 1.32 -26.16 12.37
N ILE A 373 1.74 -26.19 11.11
CA ILE A 373 1.92 -27.45 10.36
C ILE A 373 2.93 -28.37 11.05
N THR A 374 4.05 -27.82 11.51
CA THR A 374 5.07 -28.58 12.27
C THR A 374 4.53 -29.08 13.61
N ALA A 375 3.75 -28.26 14.34
CA ALA A 375 3.15 -28.67 15.60
C ALA A 375 2.16 -29.84 15.44
N PHE A 376 1.43 -29.89 14.31
CA PHE A 376 0.52 -30.99 14.00
C PHE A 376 1.21 -32.19 13.33
N SER A 377 2.49 -32.06 12.95
CA SER A 377 3.26 -33.06 12.18
C SER A 377 2.56 -33.43 10.86
N SER A 378 1.94 -32.45 10.20
CA SER A 378 1.14 -32.66 8.99
C SER A 378 1.88 -32.28 7.70
N GLN A 379 3.22 -32.25 7.70
CA GLN A 379 4.02 -31.88 6.54
C GLN A 379 3.67 -32.76 5.33
N ASP A 380 3.63 -34.08 5.50
CA ASP A 380 3.34 -35.04 4.42
C ASP A 380 1.96 -34.81 3.81
N ARG A 381 0.96 -34.47 4.63
CA ARG A 381 -0.38 -34.15 4.15
C ARG A 381 -0.38 -32.89 3.28
N ILE A 382 0.37 -31.86 3.66
CA ILE A 382 0.50 -30.62 2.89
C ILE A 382 1.25 -30.89 1.59
N LEU A 383 2.30 -31.72 1.61
CA LEU A 383 3.01 -32.14 0.40
C LEU A 383 2.09 -32.92 -0.55
N GLN A 384 1.28 -33.86 -0.06
CA GLN A 384 0.30 -34.57 -0.88
C GLN A 384 -0.78 -33.64 -1.47
N LEU A 385 -1.22 -32.62 -0.73
CA LEU A 385 -2.15 -31.62 -1.25
C LEU A 385 -1.48 -30.75 -2.32
N PHE A 386 -0.21 -30.42 -2.14
CA PHE A 386 0.58 -29.69 -3.13
C PHE A 386 0.80 -30.50 -4.40
N ASP A 387 1.15 -31.79 -4.29
CA ASP A 387 1.28 -32.70 -5.43
C ASP A 387 -0.04 -32.78 -6.22
N LYS A 388 -1.18 -32.96 -5.53
CA LYS A 388 -2.51 -32.94 -6.16
C LYS A 388 -2.84 -31.61 -6.82
N ALA A 389 -2.45 -30.50 -6.21
CA ALA A 389 -2.62 -29.16 -6.79
C ALA A 389 -1.72 -28.94 -8.02
N GLN A 390 -0.64 -29.71 -8.18
CA GLN A 390 0.22 -29.68 -9.36
C GLN A 390 -0.27 -30.55 -10.53
N ASP A 391 -1.11 -31.55 -10.30
CA ASP A 391 -1.63 -32.44 -11.37
C ASP A 391 -2.35 -31.67 -12.49
N LEU A 392 -3.15 -30.66 -12.12
CA LEU A 392 -3.88 -29.80 -13.05
C LEU A 392 -2.93 -28.94 -13.91
N PRO A 393 -2.00 -28.14 -13.30
CA PRO A 393 -0.95 -27.45 -14.03
C PRO A 393 -0.13 -28.36 -14.93
N GLN A 394 0.23 -29.56 -14.46
CA GLN A 394 1.06 -30.49 -15.21
C GLN A 394 0.35 -30.95 -16.50
N LYS A 395 -0.90 -31.39 -16.41
CA LYS A 395 -1.69 -31.83 -17.57
C LYS A 395 -1.90 -30.68 -18.57
N GLU A 396 -2.22 -29.49 -18.07
CA GLU A 396 -2.44 -28.33 -18.92
C GLU A 396 -1.14 -27.86 -19.58
N ASN A 397 -0.01 -27.85 -18.87
CA ASN A 397 1.31 -27.53 -19.42
C ASN A 397 1.75 -28.53 -20.50
N ILE A 398 1.49 -29.84 -20.32
CA ILE A 398 1.78 -30.86 -21.35
C ILE A 398 0.95 -30.61 -22.61
N ARG A 399 -0.37 -30.41 -22.44
CA ARG A 399 -1.28 -30.10 -23.55
C ARG A 399 -0.83 -28.85 -24.30
N GLN A 400 -0.50 -27.79 -23.55
CA GLN A 400 -0.01 -26.54 -24.10
C GLN A 400 1.33 -26.72 -24.82
N SER A 401 2.25 -27.51 -24.29
CA SER A 401 3.54 -27.80 -24.93
C SER A 401 3.36 -28.43 -26.31
N TRP A 402 2.39 -29.32 -26.50
CA TRP A 402 2.06 -29.88 -27.82
C TRP A 402 1.51 -28.82 -28.79
N PHE A 403 0.56 -28.00 -28.34
CA PHE A 403 0.04 -26.89 -29.16
C PHE A 403 1.13 -25.88 -29.52
N ALA A 404 2.05 -25.58 -28.61
CA ALA A 404 3.21 -24.74 -28.87
C ALA A 404 4.19 -25.39 -29.83
N GLY A 405 4.53 -26.66 -29.63
CA GLY A 405 5.43 -27.40 -30.53
C GLY A 405 4.92 -27.36 -31.97
N PHE A 406 3.62 -27.64 -32.16
CA PHE A 406 3.01 -27.58 -33.48
C PHE A 406 2.96 -26.15 -34.05
N GLY A 407 2.53 -25.15 -33.26
CA GLY A 407 2.46 -23.77 -33.71
C GLY A 407 3.82 -23.16 -34.06
N LEU A 408 4.84 -23.42 -33.23
CA LEU A 408 6.21 -22.96 -33.44
C LEU A 408 6.88 -23.68 -34.60
N GLY A 409 6.72 -25.02 -34.68
CA GLY A 409 7.25 -25.81 -35.78
C GLY A 409 6.67 -25.37 -37.12
N THR A 410 5.35 -25.18 -37.18
CA THR A 410 4.66 -24.68 -38.39
C THR A 410 5.15 -23.27 -38.77
N SER A 411 5.29 -22.37 -37.79
CA SER A 411 5.81 -21.01 -38.04
C SER A 411 7.24 -21.02 -38.62
N VAL A 412 8.13 -21.87 -38.12
CA VAL A 412 9.50 -21.97 -38.64
C VAL A 412 9.50 -22.63 -40.01
N GLY A 413 8.68 -23.66 -40.21
CA GLY A 413 8.52 -24.34 -41.50
C GLY A 413 8.03 -23.40 -42.61
N VAL A 414 7.00 -22.60 -42.36
CA VAL A 414 6.48 -21.60 -43.33
C VAL A 414 7.54 -20.55 -43.68
N MET A 415 8.33 -20.11 -42.71
CA MET A 415 9.45 -19.19 -42.97
C MET A 415 10.51 -19.81 -43.87
N ALA A 416 10.89 -21.08 -43.63
CA ALA A 416 11.81 -21.81 -44.48
C ALA A 416 11.26 -22.02 -45.91
N CYS A 417 9.96 -22.32 -46.05
CA CYS A 417 9.30 -22.42 -47.35
C CYS A 417 9.32 -21.07 -48.10
N THR A 418 9.19 -19.95 -47.39
CA THR A 418 9.26 -18.62 -48.00
C THR A 418 10.66 -18.34 -48.56
N TRP A 419 11.72 -18.66 -47.80
CA TRP A 419 13.09 -18.55 -48.31
C TRP A 419 13.35 -19.47 -49.51
N ALA A 420 12.80 -20.68 -49.50
CA ALA A 420 12.90 -21.59 -50.64
C ALA A 420 12.20 -21.03 -51.88
N LEU A 421 11.03 -20.42 -51.72
CA LEU A 421 10.30 -19.74 -52.80
C LEU A 421 11.07 -18.55 -53.36
N ASP A 422 11.63 -17.70 -52.49
CA ASP A 422 12.40 -16.52 -52.87
C ASP A 422 13.64 -16.90 -53.69
N LEU A 423 14.37 -17.94 -53.25
CA LEU A 423 15.55 -18.44 -53.96
C LEU A 423 15.18 -19.18 -55.26
N TRP A 424 14.09 -19.96 -55.27
CA TRP A 424 13.63 -20.64 -56.49
C TRP A 424 13.20 -19.63 -57.57
N TYR A 425 12.37 -18.65 -57.21
CA TYR A 425 11.92 -17.63 -58.15
C TYR A 425 13.07 -16.71 -58.58
N GLY A 426 13.91 -16.29 -57.64
CA GLY A 426 15.12 -15.53 -57.95
C GLY A 426 16.06 -16.29 -58.90
N GLY A 427 16.27 -17.59 -58.66
CA GLY A 427 17.05 -18.47 -59.54
C GLY A 427 16.45 -18.59 -60.95
N LYS A 428 15.12 -18.68 -61.06
CA LYS A 428 14.43 -18.67 -62.37
C LYS A 428 14.63 -17.35 -63.11
N LEU A 429 14.55 -16.20 -62.42
CA LEU A 429 14.78 -14.90 -63.04
C LEU A 429 16.25 -14.71 -63.46
N MET A 430 17.18 -15.32 -62.76
CA MET A 430 18.59 -15.37 -63.14
C MET A 430 18.81 -16.23 -64.38
N ALA A 431 18.16 -17.39 -64.47
CA ALA A 431 18.21 -18.26 -65.65
C ALA A 431 17.63 -17.58 -66.91
N ASP A 432 16.57 -16.77 -66.74
CA ASP A 432 15.98 -15.97 -67.81
C ASP A 432 16.80 -14.69 -68.17
N HIS A 433 17.98 -14.50 -67.56
CA HIS A 433 18.84 -13.30 -67.71
C HIS A 433 18.15 -11.96 -67.40
N ARG A 434 17.15 -11.97 -66.51
CA ARG A 434 16.37 -10.78 -66.12
C ARG A 434 16.91 -10.06 -64.89
N ILE A 435 17.71 -10.76 -64.09
CA ILE A 435 18.31 -10.28 -62.83
C ILE A 435 19.73 -10.85 -62.73
N THR A 436 20.67 -10.07 -62.20
CA THR A 436 22.04 -10.51 -61.91
C THR A 436 22.15 -11.21 -60.55
N SER A 437 23.19 -12.02 -60.34
CA SER A 437 23.45 -12.64 -59.02
C SER A 437 23.56 -11.59 -57.91
N LYS A 438 24.16 -10.43 -58.20
CA LYS A 438 24.24 -9.27 -57.30
C LYS A 438 22.87 -8.76 -56.87
N GLU A 439 22.00 -8.46 -57.83
CA GLU A 439 20.65 -7.94 -57.57
C GLU A 439 19.79 -8.94 -56.77
N LEU A 440 19.97 -10.25 -57.01
CA LEU A 440 19.30 -11.30 -56.23
C LEU A 440 19.72 -11.26 -54.77
N PHE A 441 21.03 -11.31 -54.47
CA PHE A 441 21.50 -11.34 -53.08
C PHE A 441 21.20 -10.04 -52.34
N GLN A 442 21.28 -8.89 -53.01
CA GLN A 442 20.87 -7.60 -52.43
C GLN A 442 19.41 -7.60 -52.04
N THR A 443 18.52 -7.91 -52.98
CA THR A 443 17.07 -7.87 -52.77
C THR A 443 16.66 -8.90 -51.70
N PHE A 444 17.25 -10.09 -51.74
CA PHE A 444 17.02 -11.14 -50.75
C PHE A 444 17.37 -10.67 -49.32
N MET A 445 18.59 -10.14 -49.12
CA MET A 445 19.06 -9.74 -47.79
C MET A 445 18.29 -8.56 -47.21
N ILE A 446 17.92 -7.58 -48.04
CA ILE A 446 17.15 -6.41 -47.62
C ILE A 446 15.76 -6.83 -47.14
N LEU A 447 15.02 -7.61 -47.93
CA LEU A 447 13.63 -7.96 -47.63
C LEU A 447 13.49 -8.99 -46.50
N VAL A 448 14.37 -10.00 -46.44
CA VAL A 448 14.36 -10.99 -45.35
C VAL A 448 14.67 -10.33 -44.01
N SER A 449 15.67 -9.44 -43.94
CA SER A 449 16.00 -8.74 -42.69
C SER A 449 14.89 -7.77 -42.25
N THR A 450 14.16 -7.19 -43.21
CA THR A 450 13.02 -6.30 -42.93
C THR A 450 11.86 -7.03 -42.24
N GLY A 451 11.62 -8.30 -42.59
CA GLY A 451 10.53 -9.09 -42.00
C GLY A 451 10.73 -9.28 -40.50
N ARG A 452 11.98 -9.46 -40.07
CA ARG A 452 12.37 -9.53 -38.65
C ARG A 452 12.12 -8.22 -37.91
N VAL A 453 12.48 -7.07 -38.51
CA VAL A 453 12.30 -5.75 -37.88
C VAL A 453 10.80 -5.44 -37.71
N ILE A 454 9.97 -5.74 -38.71
CA ILE A 454 8.52 -5.57 -38.62
C ILE A 454 7.93 -6.48 -37.54
N ALA A 455 8.36 -7.74 -37.49
CA ALA A 455 7.93 -8.70 -36.49
C ALA A 455 8.25 -8.25 -35.05
N GLU A 456 9.47 -7.73 -34.84
CA GLU A 456 9.91 -7.21 -33.56
C GLU A 456 9.03 -6.03 -33.13
N ALA A 457 8.76 -5.07 -34.01
CA ALA A 457 7.83 -3.98 -33.73
C ALA A 457 6.39 -4.46 -33.49
N GLY A 458 5.92 -5.45 -34.26
CA GLY A 458 4.60 -6.03 -34.12
C GLY A 458 4.37 -6.66 -32.75
N SER A 459 5.39 -7.30 -32.17
CA SER A 459 5.32 -7.89 -30.82
C SER A 459 5.09 -6.84 -29.72
N MET A 460 5.50 -5.60 -29.95
CA MET A 460 5.37 -4.47 -29.02
C MET A 460 3.97 -3.84 -29.01
N THR A 461 3.13 -4.13 -30.00
CA THR A 461 1.72 -3.70 -30.03
C THR A 461 0.98 -4.13 -28.76
N THR A 462 1.34 -5.29 -28.22
CA THR A 462 0.76 -5.80 -26.96
C THR A 462 1.19 -4.99 -25.73
N ASP A 463 2.36 -4.36 -25.76
CA ASP A 463 2.81 -3.48 -24.68
C ASP A 463 2.20 -2.08 -24.82
N LEU A 464 1.96 -1.63 -26.06
CA LEU A 464 1.23 -0.40 -26.33
C LEU A 464 -0.23 -0.50 -25.87
N ALA A 465 -0.87 -1.66 -26.08
CA ALA A 465 -2.21 -1.95 -25.60
C ALA A 465 -2.29 -1.93 -24.06
N LYS A 466 -1.37 -2.63 -23.38
CA LYS A 466 -1.26 -2.58 -21.90
C LYS A 466 -0.97 -1.17 -21.38
N GLY A 467 -0.17 -0.42 -22.12
CA GLY A 467 0.13 0.97 -21.81
C GLY A 467 -1.09 1.87 -21.86
N GLY A 468 -2.05 1.58 -22.75
CA GLY A 468 -3.32 2.30 -22.82
C GLY A 468 -4.10 2.26 -21.50
N ASP A 469 -4.20 1.09 -20.87
CA ASP A 469 -4.87 0.94 -19.57
C ASP A 469 -4.16 1.74 -18.46
N THR A 470 -2.83 1.73 -18.45
CA THR A 470 -2.04 2.52 -17.51
C THR A 470 -2.20 4.02 -17.73
N VAL A 471 -2.24 4.46 -18.98
CA VAL A 471 -2.50 5.87 -19.31
C VAL A 471 -3.90 6.27 -18.86
N ALA A 472 -4.89 5.41 -19.04
CA ALA A 472 -6.25 5.62 -18.52
C ALA A 472 -6.28 5.72 -16.99
N SER A 473 -5.57 4.84 -16.29
CA SER A 473 -5.37 4.91 -14.83
C SER A 473 -4.80 6.26 -14.37
N VAL A 474 -3.71 6.73 -15.00
CA VAL A 474 -3.07 8.00 -14.66
C VAL A 474 -4.01 9.18 -14.88
N PHE A 475 -4.67 9.25 -16.04
CA PHE A 475 -5.60 10.34 -16.32
C PHE A 475 -6.88 10.25 -15.50
N ALA A 476 -7.33 9.06 -15.09
CA ALA A 476 -8.44 8.93 -14.15
C ALA A 476 -8.15 9.63 -12.82
N VAL A 477 -6.90 9.59 -12.35
CA VAL A 477 -6.47 10.34 -11.16
C VAL A 477 -6.34 11.83 -11.47
N LEU A 478 -5.69 12.20 -12.58
CA LEU A 478 -5.45 13.62 -12.92
C LEU A 478 -6.74 14.41 -13.22
N ASP A 479 -7.70 13.77 -13.89
CA ASP A 479 -8.96 14.40 -14.34
C ASP A 479 -10.07 14.32 -13.30
N ARG A 480 -9.89 13.53 -12.24
CA ARG A 480 -10.87 13.43 -11.16
C ARG A 480 -11.09 14.80 -10.54
N VAL A 481 -12.35 15.20 -10.49
CA VAL A 481 -12.77 16.37 -9.72
C VAL A 481 -12.91 15.95 -8.25
N THR A 482 -12.24 16.68 -7.38
CA THR A 482 -12.29 16.60 -5.92
C THR A 482 -13.69 16.95 -5.43
N GLU A 483 -14.31 16.11 -4.59
CA GLU A 483 -15.64 16.40 -4.05
C GLU A 483 -15.58 17.54 -3.03
N ILE A 484 -14.52 17.54 -2.22
CA ILE A 484 -14.25 18.56 -1.21
C ILE A 484 -12.95 19.27 -1.59
N GLU A 485 -13.05 20.35 -2.37
CA GLU A 485 -11.88 21.12 -2.81
C GLU A 485 -11.20 21.82 -1.60
N PRO A 486 -9.94 21.45 -1.26
CA PRO A 486 -9.29 22.00 -0.09
C PRO A 486 -8.90 23.47 -0.22
N ASP A 487 -8.62 23.94 -1.45
CA ASP A 487 -8.12 25.31 -1.72
C ASP A 487 -9.04 26.10 -2.65
N ASP A 488 -10.34 26.10 -2.36
CA ASP A 488 -11.30 26.94 -3.07
C ASP A 488 -10.97 28.43 -2.86
N HIS A 489 -10.61 29.12 -3.93
CA HIS A 489 -10.29 30.56 -3.93
C HIS A 489 -11.51 31.43 -3.61
N MET A 490 -12.73 30.95 -3.88
CA MET A 490 -13.98 31.64 -3.54
C MET A 490 -14.42 31.38 -2.10
N GLY A 491 -13.80 30.40 -1.43
CA GLY A 491 -14.07 30.06 -0.04
C GLY A 491 -13.64 31.17 0.92
N TYR A 492 -14.46 31.43 1.93
CA TYR A 492 -14.14 32.42 2.96
C TYR A 492 -12.93 31.98 3.80
N LYS A 493 -11.97 32.89 3.96
CA LYS A 493 -10.77 32.71 4.78
C LYS A 493 -10.95 33.47 6.09
N PRO A 494 -11.13 32.79 7.23
CA PRO A 494 -11.32 33.46 8.51
C PRO A 494 -9.97 33.94 9.05
N ASP A 495 -9.88 35.21 9.42
CA ASP A 495 -8.72 35.75 10.15
C ASP A 495 -8.72 35.32 11.61
N LYS A 496 -9.92 35.24 12.21
CA LYS A 496 -10.18 34.74 13.57
C LYS A 496 -11.49 33.95 13.59
N LEU A 497 -11.55 32.93 14.45
CA LEU A 497 -12.76 32.17 14.76
C LEU A 497 -13.09 32.31 16.24
N ASN A 498 -14.37 32.48 16.56
CA ASN A 498 -14.86 32.42 17.94
C ASN A 498 -14.98 30.95 18.41
N GLY A 499 -15.22 30.04 17.46
CA GLY A 499 -15.24 28.60 17.71
C GLY A 499 -16.59 28.06 18.17
N ASN A 500 -17.71 28.69 17.80
CA ASN A 500 -19.04 28.13 18.02
C ASN A 500 -19.33 27.08 16.94
N VAL A 501 -19.64 25.84 17.33
CA VAL A 501 -19.88 24.73 16.40
C VAL A 501 -21.31 24.23 16.55
N GLU A 502 -22.04 24.14 15.44
CA GLU A 502 -23.42 23.69 15.40
C GLU A 502 -23.61 22.64 14.30
N ILE A 503 -24.14 21.48 14.68
CA ILE A 503 -24.54 20.39 13.80
C ILE A 503 -26.06 20.35 13.86
N ALA A 504 -26.72 20.54 12.72
CA ALA A 504 -28.18 20.65 12.65
C ALA A 504 -28.75 19.61 11.68
N GLU A 505 -29.60 18.73 12.22
CA GLU A 505 -30.37 17.70 11.52
C GLU A 505 -29.54 16.84 10.54
N VAL A 506 -28.34 16.42 10.97
CA VAL A 506 -27.40 15.71 10.11
C VAL A 506 -27.76 14.24 9.95
N ASP A 507 -27.87 13.81 8.69
CA ASP A 507 -27.84 12.40 8.29
C ASP A 507 -26.45 12.08 7.73
N PHE A 508 -25.81 11.02 8.24
CA PHE A 508 -24.45 10.66 7.85
C PHE A 508 -24.26 9.14 7.76
N ALA A 509 -23.61 8.71 6.68
CA ALA A 509 -23.05 7.38 6.50
C ALA A 509 -21.65 7.53 5.87
N TYR A 510 -20.73 6.61 6.18
CA TYR A 510 -19.41 6.62 5.55
C TYR A 510 -19.53 6.24 4.07
N PRO A 511 -18.82 6.91 3.14
CA PRO A 511 -18.86 6.60 1.71
C PRO A 511 -18.47 5.15 1.38
N SER A 512 -17.56 4.56 2.17
CA SER A 512 -17.15 3.16 2.03
C SER A 512 -18.24 2.16 2.44
N ARG A 513 -19.24 2.59 3.22
CA ARG A 513 -20.35 1.75 3.73
C ARG A 513 -21.67 2.55 3.76
N PRO A 514 -22.22 2.91 2.59
CA PRO A 514 -23.39 3.80 2.50
C PRO A 514 -24.66 3.20 3.13
N ASN A 515 -24.74 1.87 3.18
CA ASN A 515 -25.88 1.14 3.75
C ASN A 515 -25.97 1.24 5.29
N LEU A 516 -24.91 1.69 5.97
CA LEU A 516 -24.86 1.80 7.42
C LEU A 516 -24.92 3.28 7.84
N ILE A 517 -26.14 3.76 8.10
CA ILE A 517 -26.36 5.11 8.59
C ILE A 517 -25.89 5.21 10.05
N ILE A 518 -24.93 6.10 10.30
CA ILE A 518 -24.39 6.38 11.64
C ILE A 518 -25.23 7.43 12.36
N PHE A 519 -25.62 8.50 11.65
CA PHE A 519 -26.46 9.58 12.19
C PHE A 519 -27.74 9.72 11.39
N LYS A 520 -28.86 9.92 12.09
CA LYS A 520 -30.17 10.18 11.50
C LYS A 520 -30.86 11.32 12.24
N GLY A 521 -30.91 12.51 11.62
CA GLY A 521 -31.43 13.75 12.20
C GLY A 521 -30.61 14.25 13.39
N PHE A 522 -29.30 14.00 13.40
CA PHE A 522 -28.45 14.31 14.55
C PHE A 522 -28.23 15.83 14.71
N SER A 523 -28.47 16.34 15.92
CA SER A 523 -28.26 17.76 16.24
C SER A 523 -27.44 17.94 17.51
N LEU A 524 -26.41 18.80 17.44
CA LEU A 524 -25.52 19.11 18.55
C LEU A 524 -24.98 20.54 18.43
N SER A 525 -25.07 21.31 19.52
CA SER A 525 -24.47 22.64 19.64
C SER A 525 -23.39 22.65 20.72
N ILE A 526 -22.21 23.14 20.35
CA ILE A 526 -20.99 23.29 21.16
C ILE A 526 -20.66 24.79 21.21
N GLN A 527 -20.69 25.36 22.41
CA GLN A 527 -20.49 26.79 22.62
C GLN A 527 -19.01 27.19 22.55
N ALA A 528 -18.75 28.39 22.04
CA ALA A 528 -17.42 28.99 21.99
C ALA A 528 -16.74 29.03 23.37
N GLY A 529 -15.46 28.65 23.43
CA GLY A 529 -14.63 28.73 24.64
C GLY A 529 -14.98 27.72 25.75
N LYS A 530 -15.92 26.80 25.51
CA LYS A 530 -16.31 25.75 26.45
C LYS A 530 -15.81 24.37 26.01
N SER A 531 -15.68 23.49 26.99
CA SER A 531 -15.31 22.08 26.82
C SER A 531 -16.54 21.18 26.77
N SER A 532 -16.70 20.42 25.68
CA SER A 532 -17.81 19.50 25.48
C SER A 532 -17.29 18.07 25.30
N ALA A 533 -17.64 17.18 26.23
CA ALA A 533 -17.32 15.76 26.16
C ALA A 533 -18.37 14.97 25.38
N LEU A 534 -17.90 14.02 24.56
CA LEU A 534 -18.71 13.06 23.82
C LEU A 534 -18.48 11.66 24.40
N VAL A 535 -19.53 11.06 24.96
CA VAL A 535 -19.45 9.77 25.66
C VAL A 535 -20.46 8.80 25.06
N GLY A 536 -20.09 7.53 24.92
CA GLY A 536 -20.98 6.52 24.33
C GLY A 536 -20.26 5.20 24.08
N LYS A 537 -21.03 4.16 23.79
CA LYS A 537 -20.49 2.84 23.43
C LYS A 537 -19.61 2.94 22.16
N SER A 538 -18.75 1.95 21.94
CA SER A 538 -18.00 1.87 20.67
C SER A 538 -18.99 1.79 19.49
N GLY A 539 -18.69 2.49 18.39
CA GLY A 539 -19.58 2.58 17.23
C GLY A 539 -20.78 3.54 17.38
N SER A 540 -20.86 4.36 18.44
CA SER A 540 -21.95 5.32 18.61
C SER A 540 -21.84 6.60 17.76
N GLY A 541 -20.78 6.73 16.94
CA GLY A 541 -20.53 7.88 16.06
C GLY A 541 -19.61 8.98 16.63
N LYS A 542 -18.98 8.80 17.80
CA LYS A 542 -18.17 9.84 18.46
C LYS A 542 -17.08 10.45 17.56
N SER A 543 -16.21 9.62 16.98
CA SER A 543 -15.14 10.07 16.09
C SER A 543 -15.67 10.57 14.73
N SER A 544 -16.88 10.16 14.33
CA SER A 544 -17.55 10.72 13.14
C SER A 544 -17.89 12.20 13.30
N ILE A 545 -18.18 12.66 14.53
CA ILE A 545 -18.41 14.10 14.81
C ILE A 545 -17.14 14.89 14.53
N ILE A 546 -15.97 14.39 14.97
CA ILE A 546 -14.66 15.00 14.68
C ILE A 546 -14.44 15.06 13.17
N GLY A 547 -14.69 13.96 12.45
CA GLY A 547 -14.58 13.91 10.99
C GLY A 547 -15.49 14.91 10.26
N LEU A 548 -16.69 15.17 10.77
CA LEU A 548 -17.62 16.17 10.22
C LEU A 548 -17.15 17.61 10.52
N ILE A 549 -16.59 17.88 11.71
CA ILE A 549 -16.06 19.20 12.07
C ILE A 549 -14.79 19.53 11.29
N GLU A 550 -13.91 18.55 11.05
CA GLU A 550 -12.73 18.69 10.18
C GLU A 550 -13.09 18.70 8.68
N ARG A 551 -14.37 18.46 8.35
CA ARG A 551 -14.88 18.28 7.00
C ARG A 551 -14.08 17.25 6.21
N PHE A 552 -13.76 16.13 6.85
CA PHE A 552 -13.24 14.94 6.18
C PHE A 552 -14.32 14.29 5.31
N TYR A 553 -15.58 14.47 5.72
CA TYR A 553 -16.77 14.05 5.00
C TYR A 553 -17.80 15.17 5.03
N ASP A 554 -18.60 15.26 3.98
CA ASP A 554 -19.81 16.08 3.97
C ASP A 554 -21.01 15.23 4.41
N PRO A 555 -21.97 15.79 5.17
CA PRO A 555 -23.18 15.07 5.54
C PRO A 555 -24.10 14.87 4.32
N ILE A 556 -24.91 13.80 4.35
CA ILE A 556 -25.90 13.47 3.30
C ILE A 556 -27.05 14.48 3.34
N LYS A 557 -27.53 14.78 4.55
CA LYS A 557 -28.57 15.76 4.85
C LYS A 557 -28.15 16.57 6.08
N GLY A 558 -28.70 17.77 6.22
CA GLY A 558 -28.40 18.67 7.34
C GLY A 558 -27.18 19.55 7.05
N VAL A 559 -26.78 20.33 8.05
CA VAL A 559 -25.68 21.29 7.92
C VAL A 559 -24.79 21.29 9.14
N VAL A 560 -23.49 21.48 8.90
CA VAL A 560 -22.49 21.74 9.94
C VAL A 560 -22.05 23.20 9.79
N MET A 561 -22.12 23.96 10.88
CA MET A 561 -21.86 25.39 10.91
C MET A 561 -20.77 25.69 11.94
N ILE A 562 -19.86 26.59 11.58
CA ILE A 562 -18.86 27.18 12.46
C ILE A 562 -19.08 28.69 12.45
N ASP A 563 -19.29 29.27 13.63
CA ASP A 563 -19.63 30.69 13.85
C ASP A 563 -20.84 31.14 13.02
N GLY A 564 -21.87 30.28 12.95
CA GLY A 564 -23.12 30.54 12.20
C GLY A 564 -23.00 30.43 10.68
N ARG A 565 -21.83 30.07 10.16
CA ARG A 565 -21.61 29.87 8.72
C ARG A 565 -21.41 28.40 8.41
N ASN A 566 -22.09 27.92 7.36
CA ASN A 566 -21.92 26.55 6.89
C ASN A 566 -20.44 26.28 6.51
N ILE A 567 -19.90 25.17 7.01
CA ILE A 567 -18.52 24.72 6.78
C ILE A 567 -18.18 24.61 5.28
N LYS A 568 -19.18 24.37 4.43
CA LYS A 568 -19.03 24.29 2.97
C LYS A 568 -18.57 25.58 2.31
N ARG A 569 -18.82 26.74 2.94
CA ARG A 569 -18.48 28.07 2.40
C ARG A 569 -17.09 28.57 2.81
N TYR A 570 -16.37 27.81 3.63
CA TYR A 570 -15.01 28.16 4.04
C TYR A 570 -13.98 27.60 3.05
N ASN A 571 -12.87 28.32 2.87
CA ASN A 571 -11.66 27.71 2.33
C ASN A 571 -11.13 26.72 3.38
N LEU A 572 -11.06 25.44 3.02
CA LEU A 572 -10.86 24.37 3.98
C LEU A 572 -9.45 24.37 4.57
N ARG A 573 -8.41 24.69 3.78
CA ARG A 573 -7.05 24.89 4.29
C ARG A 573 -6.99 26.00 5.33
N ALA A 574 -7.63 27.14 5.06
CA ALA A 574 -7.68 28.26 6.00
C ALA A 574 -8.47 27.92 7.28
N LEU A 575 -9.60 27.23 7.15
CA LEU A 575 -10.39 26.77 8.30
C LEU A 575 -9.58 25.82 9.20
N ARG A 576 -8.94 24.80 8.62
CA ARG A 576 -8.15 23.81 9.35
C ARG A 576 -6.95 24.42 10.05
N ARG A 577 -6.44 25.60 9.65
CA ARG A 577 -5.40 26.32 10.41
C ARG A 577 -5.85 26.74 11.80
N HIS A 578 -7.16 26.94 12.01
CA HIS A 578 -7.75 27.30 13.30
C HIS A 578 -8.28 26.11 14.11
N ILE A 579 -8.13 24.87 13.61
CA ILE A 579 -8.56 23.64 14.28
C ILE A 579 -7.33 22.80 14.65
N GLY A 580 -7.24 22.34 15.89
CA GLY A 580 -6.20 21.41 16.34
C GLY A 580 -6.80 20.03 16.56
N LEU A 581 -6.24 18.99 15.94
CA LEU A 581 -6.64 17.61 16.14
C LEU A 581 -5.53 16.84 16.88
N VAL A 582 -5.90 16.17 17.96
CA VAL A 582 -5.04 15.21 18.67
C VAL A 582 -5.72 13.84 18.61
N SER A 583 -5.19 12.96 17.78
CA SER A 583 -5.72 11.61 17.56
C SER A 583 -5.26 10.60 18.63
N GLN A 584 -5.94 9.46 18.66
CA GLN A 584 -5.68 8.34 19.57
C GLN A 584 -4.25 7.79 19.44
N GLU A 585 -3.82 7.56 18.21
CA GLU A 585 -2.46 7.15 17.87
C GLU A 585 -1.77 8.25 17.06
N PRO A 586 -0.99 9.13 17.70
CA PRO A 586 -0.35 10.25 17.04
C PRO A 586 0.74 9.75 16.10
N THR A 587 0.61 10.11 14.83
CA THR A 587 1.61 9.84 13.81
C THR A 587 2.68 10.93 13.80
N LEU A 588 3.93 10.50 13.95
CA LEU A 588 5.11 11.33 13.77
C LEU A 588 5.70 11.02 12.39
N PHE A 589 6.02 12.07 11.64
CA PHE A 589 6.66 11.95 10.34
C PHE A 589 8.15 11.68 10.52
N ALA A 590 8.75 11.02 9.53
CA ALA A 590 10.19 10.84 9.50
C ALA A 590 10.87 12.21 9.39
N GLY A 591 11.68 12.55 10.39
CA GLY A 591 12.27 13.89 10.54
C GLY A 591 12.68 14.13 11.99
N THR A 592 13.10 15.35 12.30
CA THR A 592 13.48 15.71 13.67
C THR A 592 12.26 15.92 14.58
N ILE A 593 12.45 15.87 15.91
CA ILE A 593 11.39 16.25 16.87
C ILE A 593 10.95 17.70 16.62
N ARG A 594 11.91 18.60 16.35
CA ARG A 594 11.66 19.99 15.98
C ARG A 594 10.69 20.12 14.79
N GLU A 595 10.98 19.44 13.69
CA GLU A 595 10.13 19.43 12.49
C GLU A 595 8.73 18.87 12.79
N ASN A 596 8.64 17.86 13.64
CA ASN A 596 7.36 17.26 14.01
C ASN A 596 6.48 18.19 14.88
N ILE A 597 7.08 19.03 15.73
CA ILE A 597 6.35 20.05 16.50
C ILE A 597 5.92 21.19 15.56
N MET A 598 6.83 21.63 14.67
CA MET A 598 6.58 22.72 13.71
C MET A 598 5.62 22.34 12.58
N TYR A 599 5.30 21.06 12.38
CA TYR A 599 4.48 20.57 11.26
C TYR A 599 3.13 21.30 11.07
N GLY A 600 2.58 21.91 12.13
CA GLY A 600 1.33 22.67 12.10
C GLY A 600 1.45 24.15 11.69
N THR A 601 2.66 24.71 11.64
CA THR A 601 2.92 26.16 11.46
C THR A 601 4.17 26.38 10.59
N GLU A 602 4.08 27.20 9.54
CA GLU A 602 5.19 27.41 8.58
C GLU A 602 6.37 28.23 9.14
N LYS A 603 6.14 29.03 10.20
CA LYS A 603 7.15 29.88 10.84
C LYS A 603 6.96 29.85 12.35
N ALA A 604 7.89 29.25 13.07
CA ALA A 604 7.95 29.29 14.53
C ALA A 604 9.40 29.56 14.96
N SER A 605 9.57 30.42 15.97
CA SER A 605 10.87 30.63 16.60
C SER A 605 11.25 29.46 17.52
N GLU A 606 12.54 29.25 17.77
CA GLU A 606 12.97 28.19 18.71
C GLU A 606 12.37 28.37 20.11
N ALA A 607 12.21 29.62 20.56
CA ALA A 607 11.58 29.94 21.84
C ALA A 607 10.12 29.46 21.88
N GLU A 608 9.34 29.69 20.82
CA GLU A 608 7.96 29.21 20.73
C GLU A 608 7.86 27.68 20.70
N ILE A 609 8.82 27.00 20.04
CA ILE A 609 8.89 25.53 20.00
C ILE A 609 9.19 24.98 21.39
N GLU A 610 10.17 25.57 22.10
CA GLU A 610 10.50 25.20 23.47
C GLU A 610 9.33 25.43 24.43
N ASP A 611 8.67 26.57 24.34
CA ASP A 611 7.54 26.92 25.20
C ASP A 611 6.34 25.99 24.95
N ALA A 612 6.04 25.68 23.68
CA ALA A 612 5.02 24.69 23.34
C ALA A 612 5.37 23.29 23.90
N ALA A 613 6.65 22.91 23.85
CA ALA A 613 7.13 21.65 24.42
C ALA A 613 7.08 21.64 25.95
N ARG A 614 7.35 22.75 26.63
CA ARG A 614 7.21 22.88 28.10
C ARG A 614 5.75 22.75 28.51
N LEU A 615 4.84 23.44 27.82
CA LEU A 615 3.41 23.36 28.09
C LEU A 615 2.85 21.95 27.86
N ALA A 616 3.41 21.20 26.90
CA ALA A 616 3.07 19.80 26.64
C ALA A 616 3.77 18.78 27.57
N ASN A 617 4.52 19.22 28.57
CA ASN A 617 5.38 18.38 29.42
C ASN A 617 6.37 17.51 28.60
N ALA A 618 6.79 17.99 27.44
CA ALA A 618 7.69 17.29 26.51
C ALA A 618 9.16 17.73 26.64
N HIS A 619 9.40 18.97 27.08
CA HIS A 619 10.74 19.57 27.13
C HIS A 619 11.75 18.73 27.93
N ASP A 620 11.37 18.21 29.10
CA ASP A 620 12.28 17.49 29.99
C ASP A 620 12.81 16.21 29.34
N PHE A 621 11.94 15.42 28.71
CA PHE A 621 12.39 14.19 28.07
C PHE A 621 13.15 14.47 26.77
N ILE A 622 12.76 15.51 26.02
CA ILE A 622 13.45 15.90 24.78
C ILE A 622 14.87 16.36 25.10
N SER A 623 15.04 17.21 26.11
CA SER A 623 16.33 17.76 26.53
C SER A 623 17.29 16.70 27.08
N ASN A 624 16.74 15.60 27.61
CA ASN A 624 17.52 14.44 28.06
C ASN A 624 17.96 13.52 26.92
N LEU A 625 17.49 13.72 25.69
CA LEU A 625 17.98 12.99 24.52
C LEU A 625 19.35 13.54 24.10
N LYS A 626 20.21 12.65 23.60
CA LYS A 626 21.58 13.00 23.16
C LYS A 626 21.62 14.19 22.20
N ASP A 627 20.68 14.25 21.25
CA ASP A 627 20.59 15.28 20.22
C ASP A 627 19.43 16.27 20.47
N GLY A 628 18.82 16.24 21.65
CA GLY A 628 17.72 17.14 22.02
C GLY A 628 16.59 17.16 21.00
N TYR A 629 16.18 18.36 20.58
CA TYR A 629 15.17 18.60 19.54
C TYR A 629 15.59 18.16 18.13
N ALA A 630 16.89 18.00 17.88
CA ALA A 630 17.41 17.50 16.60
C ALA A 630 17.36 15.96 16.50
N THR A 631 16.92 15.26 17.55
CA THR A 631 16.77 13.81 17.53
C THR A 631 15.84 13.36 16.41
N TRP A 632 16.31 12.43 15.59
CA TRP A 632 15.54 11.88 14.47
C TRP A 632 14.48 10.89 14.93
N CYS A 633 13.25 11.10 14.50
CA CYS A 633 12.06 10.29 14.80
C CYS A 633 11.52 9.59 13.54
N GLY A 634 10.83 8.47 13.72
CA GLY A 634 10.24 7.65 12.64
C GLY A 634 10.57 6.17 12.77
N GLU A 635 10.17 5.34 11.79
CA GLU A 635 10.41 3.89 11.82
C GLU A 635 11.89 3.50 11.91
N ARG A 636 12.77 4.29 11.29
CA ARG A 636 14.23 4.13 11.31
C ARG A 636 14.93 5.02 12.35
N GLY A 637 14.18 5.80 13.12
CA GLY A 637 14.69 6.75 14.11
C GLY A 637 14.63 6.25 15.54
N PHE A 638 14.82 7.16 16.49
CA PHE A 638 14.63 6.89 17.91
C PHE A 638 13.16 6.51 18.18
N GLN A 639 12.94 5.37 18.81
CA GLN A 639 11.59 4.89 19.10
C GLN A 639 11.07 5.53 20.39
N LEU A 640 10.16 6.49 20.22
CA LEU A 640 9.45 7.13 21.31
C LEU A 640 8.31 6.25 21.83
N SER A 641 8.07 6.31 23.15
CA SER A 641 6.90 5.68 23.78
C SER A 641 5.60 6.33 23.31
N GLY A 642 4.46 5.63 23.46
CA GLY A 642 3.14 6.19 23.11
C GLY A 642 2.89 7.54 23.79
N GLY A 643 3.22 7.66 25.09
CA GLY A 643 3.08 8.91 25.84
C GLY A 643 4.01 10.03 25.39
N GLN A 644 5.22 9.70 24.96
CA GLN A 644 6.12 10.69 24.37
C GLN A 644 5.59 11.20 23.03
N LYS A 645 5.08 10.31 22.16
CA LYS A 645 4.47 10.69 20.89
C LYS A 645 3.24 11.57 21.10
N GLN A 646 2.40 11.26 22.10
CA GLN A 646 1.23 12.06 22.45
C GLN A 646 1.63 13.47 22.87
N ARG A 647 2.63 13.61 23.74
CA ARG A 647 3.12 14.93 24.18
C ARG A 647 3.67 15.76 23.02
N ILE A 648 4.34 15.13 22.04
CA ILE A 648 4.79 15.85 20.82
C ILE A 648 3.60 16.30 19.97
N ALA A 649 2.57 15.47 19.81
CA ALA A 649 1.35 15.85 19.10
C ALA A 649 0.59 16.99 19.81
N ILE A 650 0.57 16.99 21.14
CA ILE A 650 0.02 18.09 21.95
C ILE A 650 0.85 19.35 21.77
N ALA A 651 2.19 19.27 21.81
CA ALA A 651 3.07 20.40 21.53
C ALA A 651 2.81 21.00 20.14
N ARG A 652 2.63 20.16 19.11
CA ARG A 652 2.23 20.58 17.76
C ARG A 652 0.90 21.35 17.78
N ALA A 653 -0.07 20.86 18.52
CA ALA A 653 -1.38 21.51 18.62
C ALA A 653 -1.34 22.81 19.45
N ILE A 654 -0.49 22.89 20.48
CA ILE A 654 -0.25 24.12 21.27
C ILE A 654 0.41 25.19 20.42
N LEU A 655 1.47 24.84 19.67
CA LEU A 655 2.20 25.77 18.80
C LEU A 655 1.29 26.39 17.73
N LYS A 656 0.34 25.60 17.21
CA LYS A 656 -0.66 26.05 16.24
C LYS A 656 -1.66 27.07 16.82
N ASN A 657 -1.85 27.08 18.14
CA ASN A 657 -2.81 27.91 18.87
C ASN A 657 -4.22 27.97 18.24
N PRO A 658 -4.92 26.82 18.09
CA PRO A 658 -6.21 26.75 17.41
C PRO A 658 -7.35 27.32 18.26
N ALA A 659 -8.39 27.84 17.61
CA ALA A 659 -9.63 28.28 18.25
C ALA A 659 -10.52 27.09 18.66
N ILE A 660 -10.48 26.00 17.88
CA ILE A 660 -11.22 24.74 18.14
C ILE A 660 -10.21 23.62 18.34
N LEU A 661 -10.32 22.90 19.46
CA LEU A 661 -9.50 21.76 19.81
C LEU A 661 -10.34 20.48 19.77
N LEU A 662 -9.90 19.48 19.01
CA LEU A 662 -10.53 18.18 18.86
C LEU A 662 -9.61 17.12 19.47
N LEU A 663 -10.07 16.43 20.50
CA LEU A 663 -9.34 15.38 21.20
C LEU A 663 -10.05 14.05 20.96
N ASP A 664 -9.44 13.15 20.18
CA ASP A 664 -9.98 11.82 19.89
C ASP A 664 -9.20 10.76 20.69
N GLU A 665 -9.74 10.34 21.84
CA GLU A 665 -9.19 9.28 22.69
C GLU A 665 -7.70 9.45 23.07
N ALA A 666 -7.24 10.70 23.26
CA ALA A 666 -5.83 11.06 23.46
C ALA A 666 -5.10 10.38 24.64
N THR A 667 -5.82 9.73 25.57
CA THR A 667 -5.26 9.06 26.76
C THR A 667 -5.47 7.54 26.79
N SER A 668 -6.07 6.94 25.76
CA SER A 668 -6.50 5.53 25.81
C SER A 668 -5.33 4.52 25.78
N ALA A 669 -4.21 4.88 25.16
CA ALA A 669 -3.07 3.98 24.90
C ALA A 669 -1.86 4.23 25.83
N LEU A 670 -2.06 4.93 26.94
CA LEU A 670 -0.98 5.41 27.82
C LEU A 670 -0.90 4.62 29.14
N ASP A 671 0.33 4.45 29.62
CA ASP A 671 0.64 4.01 30.98
C ASP A 671 0.25 5.09 32.00
N GLY A 672 -0.08 4.70 33.24
CA GLY A 672 -0.67 5.62 34.23
C GLY A 672 0.19 6.84 34.59
N GLN A 673 1.52 6.72 34.54
CA GLN A 673 2.42 7.88 34.75
C GLN A 673 2.41 8.84 33.56
N SER A 674 2.58 8.33 32.34
CA SER A 674 2.51 9.16 31.13
C SER A 674 1.12 9.79 30.93
N GLU A 675 0.06 9.07 31.31
CA GLU A 675 -1.31 9.55 31.24
C GLU A 675 -1.52 10.80 32.08
N LYS A 676 -1.07 10.81 33.33
CA LYS A 676 -1.22 11.98 34.22
C LYS A 676 -0.57 13.22 33.62
N LEU A 677 0.66 13.08 33.11
CA LEU A 677 1.40 14.17 32.46
C LEU A 677 0.72 14.67 31.18
N VAL A 678 0.15 13.75 30.38
CA VAL A 678 -0.60 14.10 29.18
C VAL A 678 -1.92 14.78 29.52
N GLN A 679 -2.65 14.30 30.54
CA GLN A 679 -3.90 14.88 31.00
C GLN A 679 -3.68 16.31 31.52
N GLU A 680 -2.64 16.54 32.32
CA GLU A 680 -2.28 17.88 32.81
C GLU A 680 -1.99 18.84 31.65
N ALA A 681 -1.31 18.38 30.60
CA ALA A 681 -1.06 19.17 29.39
C ALA A 681 -2.35 19.48 28.62
N LEU A 682 -3.25 18.50 28.48
CA LEU A 682 -4.56 18.68 27.84
C LEU A 682 -5.44 19.66 28.62
N ASP A 683 -5.50 19.55 29.95
CA ASP A 683 -6.29 20.43 30.81
C ASP A 683 -5.86 21.90 30.66
N ARG A 684 -4.54 22.16 30.64
CA ARG A 684 -4.00 23.51 30.35
C ARG A 684 -4.38 24.00 28.96
N MET A 685 -4.37 23.10 27.97
CA MET A 685 -4.66 23.42 26.58
C MET A 685 -6.15 23.73 26.33
N MET A 686 -7.06 23.11 27.09
CA MET A 686 -8.51 23.30 26.94
C MET A 686 -9.01 24.65 27.46
N ILE A 687 -8.29 25.28 28.40
CA ILE A 687 -8.68 26.57 28.96
C ILE A 687 -8.77 27.62 27.84
N SER A 688 -9.87 28.38 27.82
CA SER A 688 -10.13 29.46 26.85
C SER A 688 -10.29 29.04 25.38
N ARG A 689 -10.41 27.73 25.08
CA ARG A 689 -10.59 27.20 23.73
C ARG A 689 -11.85 26.36 23.64
N THR A 690 -12.54 26.40 22.50
CA THR A 690 -13.64 25.46 22.26
C THR A 690 -13.05 24.06 22.14
N SER A 691 -13.40 23.15 23.04
CA SER A 691 -12.80 21.82 23.09
C SER A 691 -13.85 20.75 22.91
N VAL A 692 -13.65 19.83 21.96
CA VAL A 692 -14.50 18.65 21.76
C VAL A 692 -13.68 17.43 22.16
N VAL A 693 -14.12 16.77 23.23
CA VAL A 693 -13.35 15.69 23.85
C VAL A 693 -14.10 14.37 23.69
N VAL A 694 -13.58 13.48 22.84
CA VAL A 694 -13.98 12.08 22.79
C VAL A 694 -13.08 11.33 23.76
N ALA A 695 -13.57 11.06 24.96
CA ALA A 695 -12.80 10.36 25.98
C ALA A 695 -13.47 9.04 26.38
N HIS A 696 -12.62 8.03 26.57
CA HIS A 696 -12.97 6.78 27.23
C HIS A 696 -12.61 6.80 28.72
N ARG A 697 -12.01 7.86 29.25
CA ARG A 697 -11.62 7.96 30.67
C ARG A 697 -12.44 9.00 31.41
N LEU A 698 -12.92 8.61 32.59
CA LEU A 698 -13.80 9.45 33.40
C LEU A 698 -13.13 10.76 33.86
N SER A 699 -11.84 10.70 34.20
CA SER A 699 -11.03 11.83 34.68
C SER A 699 -11.05 13.00 33.71
N THR A 700 -10.93 12.72 32.40
CA THR A 700 -10.98 13.74 31.34
C THR A 700 -12.39 14.31 31.15
N ILE A 701 -13.43 13.50 31.35
CA ILE A 701 -14.83 13.88 31.10
C ILE A 701 -15.40 14.73 32.24
N GLN A 702 -14.99 14.47 33.49
CA GLN A 702 -15.52 15.14 34.68
C GLN A 702 -15.33 16.65 34.68
N ASN A 703 -14.21 17.11 34.13
CA ASN A 703 -13.84 18.53 34.10
C ASN A 703 -14.46 19.30 32.92
N CYS A 704 -15.27 18.64 32.09
CA CYS A 704 -15.91 19.29 30.94
C CYS A 704 -17.16 20.09 31.33
N ASP A 705 -17.35 21.25 30.72
CA ASP A 705 -18.51 22.13 30.93
C ASP A 705 -19.83 21.49 30.50
N MET A 706 -19.78 20.66 29.47
CA MET A 706 -20.93 19.95 28.91
C MET A 706 -20.56 18.51 28.57
N ILE A 707 -21.43 17.57 28.91
CA ILE A 707 -21.27 16.16 28.55
C ILE A 707 -22.47 15.73 27.72
N THR A 708 -22.20 15.13 26.57
CA THR A 708 -23.22 14.61 25.64
C THR A 708 -23.07 13.10 25.52
N VAL A 709 -24.14 12.37 25.87
CA VAL A 709 -24.17 10.91 25.78
C VAL A 709 -24.83 10.46 24.48
N LEU A 710 -24.10 9.66 23.71
CA LEU A 710 -24.49 9.14 22.41
C LEU A 710 -24.82 7.65 22.48
N GLU A 711 -26.01 7.27 21.99
CA GLU A 711 -26.40 5.88 21.77
C GLU A 711 -27.00 5.73 20.38
N LYS A 712 -26.42 4.84 19.55
CA LYS A 712 -26.86 4.57 18.17
C LYS A 712 -27.10 5.83 17.31
N GLY A 713 -26.21 6.82 17.43
CA GLY A 713 -26.28 8.04 16.61
C GLY A 713 -27.28 9.10 17.07
N ILE A 714 -27.83 8.98 18.29
CA ILE A 714 -28.77 9.95 18.87
C ILE A 714 -28.20 10.49 20.19
N VAL A 715 -28.43 11.78 20.48
CA VAL A 715 -28.15 12.39 21.78
C VAL A 715 -29.22 11.95 22.78
N VAL A 716 -28.84 11.14 23.78
CA VAL A 716 -29.77 10.62 24.79
C VAL A 716 -29.80 11.51 26.03
N GLU A 717 -28.62 12.01 26.45
CA GLU A 717 -28.48 12.86 27.63
C GLU A 717 -27.49 13.99 27.36
N LYS A 718 -27.77 15.17 27.91
CA LYS A 718 -26.92 16.35 27.85
C LYS A 718 -26.95 17.07 29.20
N GLY A 719 -25.80 17.47 29.72
CA GLY A 719 -25.71 18.22 30.99
C GLY A 719 -24.30 18.24 31.58
N THR A 720 -24.15 18.84 32.76
CA THR A 720 -22.89 18.79 33.53
C THR A 720 -22.72 17.43 34.22
N HIS A 721 -21.51 17.11 34.66
CA HIS A 721 -21.24 15.86 35.40
C HIS A 721 -22.20 15.67 36.58
N ALA A 722 -22.37 16.71 37.41
CA ALA A 722 -23.26 16.66 38.57
C ALA A 722 -24.72 16.43 38.19
N SER A 723 -25.22 17.10 37.13
CA SER A 723 -26.60 16.97 36.65
C SER A 723 -26.90 15.60 36.03
N LEU A 724 -25.93 14.99 35.35
CA LEU A 724 -26.10 13.65 34.79
C LEU A 724 -25.99 12.56 35.85
N MET A 725 -25.16 12.75 36.87
CA MET A 725 -25.07 11.83 38.01
C MET A 725 -26.32 11.86 38.89
N SER A 726 -26.97 13.02 39.05
CA SER A 726 -28.18 13.15 39.87
C SER A 726 -29.39 12.41 39.31
N LYS A 727 -29.36 11.99 38.02
CA LYS A 727 -30.40 11.13 37.42
C LYS A 727 -30.40 9.70 37.98
N GLY A 728 -29.34 9.29 38.68
CA GLY A 728 -29.27 8.00 39.36
C GLY A 728 -29.28 6.80 38.40
N PRO A 729 -29.72 5.61 38.85
CA PRO A 729 -29.61 4.34 38.11
C PRO A 729 -30.31 4.31 36.75
N SER A 730 -31.29 5.18 36.52
CA SER A 730 -32.01 5.29 35.25
C SER A 730 -31.23 6.08 34.19
N GLY A 731 -30.21 6.84 34.59
CA GLY A 731 -29.36 7.61 33.70
C GLY A 731 -28.33 6.76 32.95
N LYS A 732 -28.22 6.94 31.64
CA LYS A 732 -27.23 6.26 30.79
C LYS A 732 -25.81 6.68 31.12
N TYR A 733 -25.60 7.97 31.40
CA TYR A 733 -24.30 8.46 31.87
C TYR A 733 -23.89 7.78 33.18
N PHE A 734 -24.80 7.72 34.16
CA PHE A 734 -24.56 7.08 35.46
C PHE A 734 -24.21 5.59 35.30
N GLY A 735 -24.87 4.89 34.38
CA GLY A 735 -24.51 3.51 34.03
C GLY A 735 -23.09 3.37 33.46
N LEU A 736 -22.69 4.26 32.54
CA LEU A 736 -21.33 4.28 31.97
C LEU A 736 -20.27 4.62 33.02
N VAL A 737 -20.57 5.61 33.88
CA VAL A 737 -19.71 6.01 34.99
C VAL A 737 -19.53 4.87 35.98
N ASN A 738 -20.60 4.16 36.36
CA ASN A 738 -20.51 3.03 37.28
C ASN A 738 -19.78 1.84 36.67
N LEU A 739 -19.95 1.58 35.37
CA LEU A 739 -19.16 0.56 34.67
C LEU A 739 -17.67 0.89 34.70
N GLN A 740 -17.30 2.17 34.53
CA GLN A 740 -15.90 2.61 34.62
C GLN A 740 -15.38 2.76 36.05
N GLN A 741 -16.19 3.20 37.00
CA GLN A 741 -15.80 3.25 38.41
C GLN A 741 -15.67 1.85 38.99
N ARG A 742 -16.46 0.89 38.53
CA ARG A 742 -16.18 -0.55 38.76
C ARG A 742 -14.94 -1.05 38.00
N GLY A 743 -14.32 -0.23 37.16
CA GLY A 743 -13.01 -0.52 36.58
C GLY A 743 -11.86 0.30 37.17
N ASN A 744 -12.14 1.37 37.94
CA ASN A 744 -11.16 2.35 38.46
C ASN A 744 -11.15 2.52 39.99
N LYS A 745 -12.26 2.25 40.70
CA LYS A 745 -12.27 2.04 42.17
C LYS A 745 -11.81 0.64 42.54
N LEU A 746 -11.40 -0.08 41.51
CA LEU A 746 -10.96 -1.43 41.52
C LEU A 746 -9.50 -1.38 40.99
#